data_AF-J9WAC8-F1
#
_entry.id   AF-J9WAC8-F1
#
_cell.length_a   1.000
_cell.length_b   1.000
_cell.length_c   1.000
_cell.angle_alpha   90.00
_cell.angle_beta   90.00
_cell.angle_gamma   90.00
#
_symmetry.space_group_name_H-M   'P 1'
#
loop_
_entity.id
_entity.type
_entity.pdbx_description
1 polymer ?
#
loop_
_entity_poly.entity_id
_entity_poly.type
_entity_poly.pdbx_seq_one_letter_code
_entity_poly.pdbx_strand_id
1 'polypeptide(L)'
;MNSSQLVPGTKFGAALNDLFGIFFEDINHAADGGLYAEMVQNRSFEFAPIDNDAYQPTTAWQLSDPTSLKVDDKDPLNTKNRHYLEVNARQDVELTNLGFNQGMYLEAGKKYHFSFFAKTLNGQKDVNVHLTDKAGDDVAVPTVIPVESHQWLKYTLTFVGDRTTTEGRLTLKFEQGTHLLIDMISLFPDDTFNHRQNYVRKDLGEALKALHPKFLRFPGGCLVHDGQLDPDDRGAMYRWKNSIGAVEQRPARRNNWGYNQTLGLGYFEYFELSEDIGAKPLPVLPGGYDPHHDREAPIDQLGEWIDDALDLIEFANGSTDTKWGKIRANLGHPKPFHLEYLAIGNEEVGQAFFDRYPYFHKAIKAKYPDIKLINTAGPFAAGKEFDRGWQSARENHSDLVDEHYYMDPEWFLANQHRYDSYDPKGPKAFLGEYASKANQWYNAVVEASYMIGLERNADKVGLACYAPLFCNVDYENWGTDLIYFDQKEVSPTVNYFVQQLFMKYQGTDNVAYQLKDLPKAKVVDDQPIVGKFFVQGDKARAKFENIVLDDGQQKQKFASQIVDHEEKVELGSTDATNYTITFDVTKTDQDSKGTHFCFGQQESDKWFVWILGGWANTDSMVRVHHGKADSDWTQTTWSMAKGRTYHCKLVVDDRHVQTFIDGQLINDVVITPTVIEPMYTNMTYNRNTNQYYFKAVNVTGQPKEITVDSERFANGSVYQLSGRPDAENHLGANNQIERRNVPFSGHQLILPPYSVSALVSAKQFGTR
;
A
#
# COMPACT_ATOMS: atom_id res chain seq x y z
N MET A 1 -34.04 29.25 3.79
CA MET A 1 -34.08 27.80 4.08
C MET A 1 -33.63 27.64 5.52
N ASN A 2 -34.29 26.79 6.30
CA ASN A 2 -33.82 26.50 7.66
C ASN A 2 -32.46 25.79 7.58
N SER A 3 -31.49 26.20 8.38
CA SER A 3 -30.19 25.51 8.54
C SER A 3 -30.41 24.13 9.17
N SER A 4 -29.66 23.11 8.74
CA SER A 4 -29.78 21.78 9.36
C SER A 4 -29.39 21.84 10.84
N GLN A 5 -30.12 21.17 11.73
CA GLN A 5 -29.92 21.29 13.19
C GLN A 5 -29.35 19.99 13.78
N LEU A 6 -28.17 20.05 14.40
CA LEU A 6 -27.55 18.96 15.14
C LEU A 6 -28.11 18.89 16.57
N VAL A 7 -28.68 17.74 16.92
CA VAL A 7 -29.14 17.40 18.28
C VAL A 7 -28.40 16.16 18.75
N PRO A 8 -27.37 16.29 19.63
CA PRO A 8 -26.64 15.16 20.16
C PRO A 8 -27.51 14.27 21.05
N GLY A 9 -27.45 12.95 20.83
CA GLY A 9 -28.06 11.97 21.72
C GLY A 9 -27.19 11.63 22.93
N THR A 10 -27.74 10.77 23.79
CA THR A 10 -27.07 10.24 25.00
C THR A 10 -26.71 8.76 24.89
N LYS A 11 -27.14 8.08 23.82
CA LYS A 11 -26.92 6.65 23.62
C LYS A 11 -25.63 6.40 22.85
N PHE A 12 -24.74 5.61 23.44
CA PHE A 12 -23.56 5.06 22.76
C PHE A 12 -23.95 3.93 21.81
N GLY A 13 -23.31 3.90 20.64
CA GLY A 13 -23.42 2.87 19.61
C GLY A 13 -22.23 1.93 19.62
N ALA A 14 -21.86 1.43 18.44
CA ALA A 14 -20.74 0.50 18.26
C ALA A 14 -19.39 1.10 18.69
N ALA A 15 -18.51 0.24 19.24
CA ALA A 15 -17.14 0.62 19.57
C ALA A 15 -16.27 0.64 18.31
N LEU A 16 -15.49 1.72 18.13
CA LEU A 16 -14.62 1.90 16.96
C LEU A 16 -13.30 1.14 17.09
N ASN A 17 -12.86 0.82 18.31
CA ASN A 17 -11.61 0.09 18.59
C ASN A 17 -10.41 0.68 17.83
N ASP A 18 -9.81 -0.10 16.93
CA ASP A 18 -8.58 0.20 16.21
C ASP A 18 -8.85 0.64 14.75
N LEU A 19 -10.03 1.21 14.45
CA LEU A 19 -10.54 1.41 13.09
C LEU A 19 -9.53 1.97 12.07
N PHE A 20 -8.87 3.11 12.30
CA PHE A 20 -7.96 3.69 11.30
C PHE A 20 -6.48 3.45 11.63
N GLY A 21 -5.76 2.86 10.68
CA GLY A 21 -4.33 2.61 10.76
C GLY A 21 -3.61 2.90 9.43
N ILE A 22 -2.38 2.41 9.31
CA ILE A 22 -1.55 2.58 8.11
C ILE A 22 -1.11 1.22 7.56
N PHE A 23 -0.93 1.18 6.25
CA PHE A 23 -0.40 0.05 5.51
C PHE A 23 1.06 0.31 5.11
N PHE A 24 1.93 -0.69 5.15
CA PHE A 24 3.28 -0.58 4.65
C PHE A 24 3.67 -1.83 3.85
N GLU A 25 4.07 -1.59 2.59
CA GLU A 25 4.82 -2.50 1.77
C GLU A 25 6.03 -1.78 1.17
N ASP A 26 7.06 -2.53 0.80
CA ASP A 26 8.22 -2.00 0.10
C ASP A 26 7.90 -1.86 -1.40
N ILE A 27 7.09 -0.86 -1.76
CA ILE A 27 6.82 -0.38 -3.13
C ILE A 27 7.38 1.03 -3.28
N ASN A 28 7.73 1.49 -4.49
CA ASN A 28 8.23 2.84 -4.73
C ASN A 28 9.48 3.22 -3.89
N HIS A 29 10.34 2.24 -3.59
CA HIS A 29 11.48 2.40 -2.66
C HIS A 29 11.05 2.87 -1.25
N ALA A 30 9.91 2.40 -0.75
CA ALA A 30 9.38 2.78 0.56
C ALA A 30 10.23 2.30 1.74
N ALA A 31 10.95 1.18 1.66
CA ALA A 31 11.92 0.74 2.66
C ALA A 31 13.34 1.14 2.26
N ASP A 32 13.96 0.42 1.33
CA ASP A 32 15.34 0.64 0.88
C ASP A 32 15.43 1.87 -0.03
N GLY A 33 16.07 2.94 0.46
CA GLY A 33 16.05 4.26 -0.18
C GLY A 33 14.92 5.16 0.30
N GLY A 34 14.18 4.72 1.32
CA GLY A 34 13.06 5.45 1.91
C GLY A 34 13.06 5.38 3.44
N LEU A 35 12.09 4.65 4.01
CA LEU A 35 11.87 4.58 5.44
C LEU A 35 13.08 4.02 6.20
N TYR A 36 13.85 3.12 5.59
CA TYR A 36 15.11 2.62 6.17
C TYR A 36 16.25 3.62 5.90
N ALA A 37 16.92 4.10 6.95
CA ALA A 37 17.85 5.22 6.85
C ALA A 37 19.25 4.89 6.25
N GLU A 38 19.44 3.68 5.71
CA GLU A 38 20.68 3.32 5.01
C GLU A 38 20.86 4.22 3.79
N MET A 39 22.04 4.82 3.68
CA MET A 39 22.34 5.77 2.60
C MET A 39 23.08 5.10 1.44
N VAL A 40 23.70 3.94 1.67
CA VAL A 40 24.46 3.17 0.66
C VAL A 40 23.54 2.20 -0.08
N GLN A 41 23.35 2.43 -1.37
CA GLN A 41 22.64 1.47 -2.23
C GLN A 41 23.58 0.31 -2.61
N ASN A 42 23.04 -0.92 -2.65
CA ASN A 42 23.81 -2.13 -2.99
C ASN A 42 25.04 -2.33 -2.09
N ARG A 43 24.86 -2.16 -0.78
CA ARG A 43 25.93 -2.19 0.24
C ARG A 43 26.77 -3.47 0.34
N SER A 44 26.30 -4.58 -0.24
CA SER A 44 26.95 -5.89 -0.19
C SER A 44 27.16 -6.51 -1.59
N PHE A 45 27.07 -5.70 -2.65
CA PHE A 45 27.29 -6.16 -4.04
C PHE A 45 26.35 -7.29 -4.51
N GLU A 46 25.19 -7.42 -3.89
CA GLU A 46 24.25 -8.52 -4.15
C GLU A 46 23.28 -8.26 -5.29
N PHE A 47 23.24 -7.06 -5.86
CA PHE A 47 22.29 -6.71 -6.91
C PHE A 47 22.49 -7.60 -8.15
N ALA A 48 21.41 -8.15 -8.68
CA ALA A 48 21.45 -9.12 -9.77
C ALA A 48 20.29 -8.93 -10.77
N PRO A 49 20.39 -9.47 -11.99
CA PRO A 49 19.33 -9.37 -13.01
C PRO A 49 17.96 -9.89 -12.57
N ILE A 50 17.90 -10.80 -11.60
CA ILE A 50 16.63 -11.28 -11.02
C ILE A 50 15.88 -10.19 -10.23
N ASP A 51 16.59 -9.20 -9.70
CA ASP A 51 15.98 -8.06 -9.01
C ASP A 51 15.46 -7.03 -10.04
N ASN A 52 16.25 -6.78 -11.08
CA ASN A 52 15.96 -5.89 -12.20
C ASN A 52 16.93 -6.22 -13.35
N ASP A 53 16.45 -6.32 -14.60
CA ASP A 53 17.27 -6.71 -15.75
C ASP A 53 18.54 -5.85 -15.96
N ALA A 54 18.51 -4.59 -15.51
CA ALA A 54 19.64 -3.66 -15.61
C ALA A 54 20.63 -3.75 -14.43
N TYR A 55 20.35 -4.57 -13.42
CA TYR A 55 21.18 -4.68 -12.23
C TYR A 55 22.34 -5.65 -12.41
N GLN A 56 23.50 -5.24 -11.92
CA GLN A 56 24.71 -6.05 -11.80
C GLN A 56 25.31 -5.85 -10.40
N PRO A 57 26.26 -6.70 -9.97
CA PRO A 57 26.84 -6.60 -8.63
C PRO A 57 27.45 -5.24 -8.29
N THR A 58 27.85 -4.45 -9.30
CA THR A 58 28.39 -3.09 -9.13
C THR A 58 27.36 -1.98 -9.39
N THR A 59 26.07 -2.29 -9.52
CA THR A 59 25.02 -1.24 -9.61
C THR A 59 25.12 -0.30 -8.41
N ALA A 60 24.95 1.01 -8.65
CA ALA A 60 25.17 2.10 -7.71
C ALA A 60 26.63 2.34 -7.26
N TRP A 61 27.59 1.58 -7.81
CA TRP A 61 29.03 1.75 -7.56
C TRP A 61 29.77 2.21 -8.81
N GLN A 62 30.60 3.24 -8.67
CA GLN A 62 31.57 3.67 -9.66
C GLN A 62 32.96 3.15 -9.27
N LEU A 63 33.59 2.42 -10.18
CA LEU A 63 34.92 1.83 -10.01
C LEU A 63 35.91 2.60 -10.87
N SER A 64 36.99 3.14 -10.29
CA SER A 64 38.01 3.86 -11.06
C SER A 64 38.83 2.93 -11.96
N ASP A 65 38.99 1.67 -11.56
CA ASP A 65 39.66 0.62 -12.34
C ASP A 65 39.01 -0.76 -12.09
N PRO A 66 38.17 -1.24 -13.02
CA PRO A 66 37.54 -2.56 -12.93
C PRO A 66 38.52 -3.74 -12.98
N THR A 67 39.80 -3.52 -13.31
CA THR A 67 40.82 -4.58 -13.26
C THR A 67 41.40 -4.79 -11.87
N SER A 68 41.38 -3.75 -11.03
CA SER A 68 41.82 -3.75 -9.64
C SER A 68 40.65 -3.91 -8.65
N LEU A 69 39.43 -3.53 -9.03
CA LEU A 69 38.22 -3.63 -8.20
C LEU A 69 37.27 -4.65 -8.82
N LYS A 70 37.07 -5.80 -8.18
CA LYS A 70 36.27 -6.90 -8.74
C LYS A 70 35.36 -7.51 -7.69
N VAL A 71 34.12 -7.79 -8.08
CA VAL A 71 33.23 -8.59 -7.24
C VAL A 71 33.58 -10.07 -7.42
N ASP A 72 33.73 -10.80 -6.30
CA ASP A 72 33.99 -12.25 -6.24
C ASP A 72 33.08 -12.87 -5.16
N ASP A 73 33.01 -14.21 -5.10
CA ASP A 73 32.11 -14.98 -4.24
C ASP A 73 32.77 -16.21 -3.58
N LYS A 74 34.11 -16.32 -3.69
CA LYS A 74 34.90 -17.47 -3.21
C LYS A 74 35.22 -17.46 -1.73
N ASP A 75 35.36 -16.28 -1.13
CA ASP A 75 35.71 -16.10 0.29
C ASP A 75 34.77 -15.10 0.99
N PRO A 76 33.45 -15.38 0.97
CA PRO A 76 32.43 -14.42 1.40
C PRO A 76 32.47 -14.16 2.89
N LEU A 77 31.91 -13.01 3.29
CA LEU A 77 31.68 -12.67 4.71
C LEU A 77 30.78 -13.71 5.40
N ASN A 78 29.77 -14.21 4.68
CA ASN A 78 28.83 -15.21 5.18
C ASN A 78 28.20 -16.04 4.04
N THR A 79 27.29 -16.94 4.38
CA THR A 79 26.67 -17.85 3.40
C THR A 79 25.36 -17.33 2.80
N LYS A 80 24.81 -16.23 3.33
CA LYS A 80 23.53 -15.65 2.91
C LYS A 80 23.72 -14.57 1.85
N ASN A 81 24.71 -13.70 2.05
CA ASN A 81 25.22 -12.75 1.06
C ASN A 81 26.65 -13.18 0.72
N ARG A 82 26.83 -13.63 -0.52
CA ARG A 82 28.06 -14.30 -0.99
C ARG A 82 28.99 -13.37 -1.75
N HIS A 83 28.53 -12.22 -2.22
CA HIS A 83 29.35 -11.28 -2.96
C HIS A 83 30.15 -10.38 -2.03
N TYR A 84 31.36 -10.03 -2.44
CA TYR A 84 32.20 -9.01 -1.82
C TYR A 84 33.07 -8.37 -2.90
N LEU A 85 33.68 -7.22 -2.61
CA LEU A 85 34.63 -6.60 -3.52
C LEU A 85 36.07 -6.97 -3.12
N GLU A 86 36.79 -7.64 -4.02
CA GLU A 86 38.25 -7.74 -3.98
C GLU A 86 38.87 -6.44 -4.52
N VAL A 87 39.70 -5.83 -3.67
CA VAL A 87 40.57 -4.72 -4.04
C VAL A 87 41.97 -5.28 -4.21
N ASN A 88 42.48 -5.27 -5.44
CA ASN A 88 43.86 -5.63 -5.80
C ASN A 88 44.47 -4.47 -6.60
N ALA A 89 44.82 -3.41 -5.88
CA ALA A 89 45.20 -2.10 -6.40
C ALA A 89 46.57 -2.15 -7.09
N ARG A 90 46.58 -2.11 -8.43
CA ARG A 90 47.82 -2.05 -9.24
C ARG A 90 48.38 -0.63 -9.38
N GLN A 91 47.53 0.34 -9.08
CA GLN A 91 47.73 1.77 -9.02
C GLN A 91 46.78 2.29 -7.93
N ASP A 92 46.79 3.59 -7.65
CA ASP A 92 45.79 4.17 -6.76
C ASP A 92 44.39 4.03 -7.39
N VAL A 93 43.42 3.53 -6.61
CA VAL A 93 42.06 3.26 -7.08
C VAL A 93 41.01 3.78 -6.11
N GLU A 94 39.84 4.08 -6.65
CA GLU A 94 38.71 4.64 -5.93
C GLU A 94 37.45 3.80 -6.21
N LEU A 95 36.69 3.55 -5.16
CA LEU A 95 35.36 2.98 -5.20
C LEU A 95 34.38 4.01 -4.65
N THR A 96 33.39 4.41 -5.44
CA THR A 96 32.43 5.44 -5.04
C THR A 96 31.00 4.90 -5.09
N ASN A 97 30.28 4.92 -3.97
CA ASN A 97 28.84 4.69 -3.97
C ASN A 97 28.11 5.98 -4.36
N LEU A 98 27.13 5.83 -5.25
CA LEU A 98 26.35 6.96 -5.76
C LEU A 98 25.20 7.34 -4.83
N GLY A 99 24.85 6.51 -3.84
CA GLY A 99 23.62 6.62 -3.06
C GLY A 99 22.39 6.20 -3.87
N PHE A 100 21.19 6.47 -3.34
CA PHE A 100 19.95 6.30 -4.10
C PHE A 100 19.66 7.56 -4.94
N ASN A 101 19.26 7.36 -6.19
CA ASN A 101 18.99 8.36 -7.23
C ASN A 101 20.10 9.42 -7.41
N GLN A 102 19.85 10.68 -7.04
CA GLN A 102 20.84 11.77 -7.18
C GLN A 102 21.97 11.68 -6.14
N GLY A 103 21.71 10.98 -5.03
CA GLY A 103 22.70 10.52 -4.06
C GLY A 103 22.31 10.70 -2.62
N MET A 104 23.28 11.05 -1.79
CA MET A 104 23.14 11.11 -0.33
C MET A 104 22.84 12.54 0.13
N TYR A 105 21.81 12.72 0.97
CA TYR A 105 21.61 13.99 1.66
C TYR A 105 22.52 14.08 2.87
N LEU A 106 23.60 14.85 2.72
CA LEU A 106 24.58 15.12 3.75
C LEU A 106 24.42 16.57 4.21
N GLU A 107 24.50 16.81 5.52
CA GLU A 107 24.20 18.09 6.15
C GLU A 107 25.37 18.57 6.99
N ALA A 108 25.67 19.87 6.89
CA ALA A 108 26.65 20.52 7.74
C ALA A 108 26.27 20.39 9.23
N GLY A 109 27.22 20.00 10.07
CA GLY A 109 27.09 19.80 11.50
C GLY A 109 26.44 18.48 11.92
N LYS A 110 25.93 17.65 10.98
CA LYS A 110 25.31 16.36 11.29
C LYS A 110 26.33 15.24 11.30
N LYS A 111 26.04 14.19 12.09
CA LYS A 111 26.91 13.02 12.24
C LYS A 111 26.41 11.86 11.39
N TYR A 112 27.37 11.11 10.85
CA TYR A 112 27.11 9.93 10.04
C TYR A 112 28.00 8.77 10.50
N HIS A 113 27.41 7.61 10.76
CA HIS A 113 28.11 6.40 11.16
C HIS A 113 28.45 5.58 9.92
N PHE A 114 29.73 5.48 9.62
CA PHE A 114 30.23 4.62 8.56
C PHE A 114 30.67 3.27 9.16
N SER A 115 30.38 2.19 8.44
CA SER A 115 30.99 0.90 8.72
C SER A 115 31.19 0.08 7.46
N PHE A 116 32.12 -0.87 7.53
CA PHE A 116 32.32 -1.88 6.49
C PHE A 116 32.99 -3.09 7.12
N PHE A 117 32.84 -4.26 6.50
CA PHE A 117 33.63 -5.43 6.83
C PHE A 117 34.83 -5.50 5.90
N ALA A 118 35.99 -5.85 6.44
CA ALA A 118 37.18 -6.03 5.64
C ALA A 118 38.12 -7.09 6.21
N LYS A 119 38.93 -7.66 5.32
CA LYS A 119 40.15 -8.39 5.68
C LYS A 119 41.26 -8.16 4.68
N THR A 120 42.49 -8.02 5.17
CA THR A 120 43.67 -7.84 4.32
C THR A 120 44.23 -9.17 3.86
N LEU A 121 44.66 -9.21 2.60
CA LEU A 121 45.36 -10.34 2.00
C LEU A 121 46.89 -10.12 1.98
N ASN A 122 47.37 -8.91 2.28
CA ASN A 122 48.80 -8.61 2.33
C ASN A 122 49.20 -7.49 3.32
N GLY A 123 49.67 -7.84 4.52
CA GLY A 123 50.12 -6.84 5.51
C GLY A 123 49.02 -5.84 5.91
N GLN A 124 49.37 -4.85 6.72
CA GLN A 124 48.42 -3.79 7.05
C GLN A 124 48.17 -2.88 5.83
N LYS A 125 46.90 -2.53 5.59
CA LYS A 125 46.48 -1.62 4.51
C LYS A 125 45.58 -0.53 5.02
N ASP A 126 45.82 0.68 4.56
CA ASP A 126 45.03 1.85 4.92
C ASP A 126 43.90 2.06 3.90
N VAL A 127 42.70 2.27 4.41
CA VAL A 127 41.52 2.60 3.60
C VAL A 127 41.14 4.05 3.88
N ASN A 128 41.25 4.92 2.88
CA ASN A 128 40.91 6.33 3.00
C ASN A 128 39.43 6.52 2.65
N VAL A 129 38.61 6.92 3.62
CA VAL A 129 37.16 7.08 3.46
C VAL A 129 36.82 8.56 3.38
N HIS A 130 36.06 8.91 2.35
CA HIS A 130 35.65 10.27 2.02
C HIS A 130 34.12 10.33 1.89
N LEU A 131 33.54 11.42 2.39
CA LEU A 131 32.22 11.88 1.98
C LEU A 131 32.41 13.10 1.10
N THR A 132 31.93 13.06 -0.13
CA THR A 132 32.11 14.13 -1.13
C THR A 132 30.77 14.60 -1.68
N ASP A 133 30.76 15.76 -2.33
CA ASP A 133 29.69 16.14 -3.26
C ASP A 133 29.93 15.52 -4.65
N LYS A 134 29.00 15.76 -5.58
CA LYS A 134 29.09 15.25 -6.96
C LYS A 134 30.31 15.75 -7.74
N ALA A 135 30.89 16.89 -7.37
CA ALA A 135 32.11 17.41 -7.99
C ALA A 135 33.37 16.72 -7.45
N GLY A 136 33.25 15.95 -6.38
CA GLY A 136 34.35 15.25 -5.72
C GLY A 136 35.00 16.05 -4.58
N ASP A 137 34.43 17.20 -4.21
CA ASP A 137 34.95 17.99 -3.09
C ASP A 137 34.45 17.40 -1.77
N ASP A 138 35.35 17.26 -0.80
CA ASP A 138 35.03 16.71 0.53
C ASP A 138 33.97 17.56 1.25
N VAL A 139 32.94 16.90 1.77
CA VAL A 139 31.88 17.51 2.60
C VAL A 139 31.97 17.09 4.06
N ALA A 140 32.98 16.30 4.42
CA ALA A 140 33.40 15.98 5.78
C ALA A 140 34.92 15.71 5.78
N VAL A 141 35.58 15.82 6.94
CA VAL A 141 37.01 15.50 7.08
C VAL A 141 37.29 14.04 6.67
N PRO A 142 38.13 13.80 5.64
CA PRO A 142 38.53 12.44 5.26
C PRO A 142 39.22 11.72 6.39
N THR A 143 38.99 10.41 6.50
CA THR A 143 39.51 9.61 7.61
C THR A 143 40.13 8.32 7.09
N VAL A 144 41.23 7.91 7.71
CA VAL A 144 41.97 6.69 7.35
C VAL A 144 41.66 5.57 8.34
N ILE A 145 41.34 4.38 7.82
CA ILE A 145 41.14 3.18 8.64
C ILE A 145 42.25 2.16 8.33
N PRO A 146 43.11 1.81 9.32
CA PRO A 146 44.09 0.75 9.16
C PRO A 146 43.41 -0.63 9.28
N VAL A 147 43.49 -1.43 8.21
CA VAL A 147 43.00 -2.80 8.13
C VAL A 147 44.19 -3.75 8.28
N GLU A 148 44.25 -4.44 9.41
CA GLU A 148 45.35 -5.35 9.77
C GLU A 148 44.93 -6.82 9.81
N SER A 149 43.63 -7.11 9.97
CA SER A 149 43.14 -8.47 10.17
C SER A 149 43.08 -9.28 8.87
N HIS A 150 43.58 -10.51 8.92
CA HIS A 150 43.42 -11.52 7.88
C HIS A 150 42.08 -12.29 7.98
N GLN A 151 41.26 -11.97 8.98
CA GLN A 151 39.88 -12.47 9.14
C GLN A 151 38.90 -11.32 8.93
N TRP A 152 37.70 -11.62 8.45
CA TRP A 152 36.63 -10.63 8.31
C TRP A 152 36.35 -9.95 9.65
N LEU A 153 36.58 -8.64 9.73
CA LEU A 153 36.24 -7.82 10.89
C LEU A 153 35.46 -6.58 10.44
N LYS A 154 34.57 -6.11 11.31
CA LYS A 154 33.85 -4.86 11.12
C LYS A 154 34.71 -3.69 11.59
N TYR A 155 34.83 -2.68 10.74
CA TYR A 155 35.48 -1.41 11.04
C TYR A 155 34.44 -0.30 11.02
N THR A 156 34.60 0.70 11.88
CA THR A 156 33.61 1.77 12.08
C THR A 156 34.28 3.12 12.26
N LEU A 157 33.65 4.19 11.79
CA LEU A 157 34.01 5.57 12.13
C LEU A 157 32.77 6.45 12.17
N THR A 158 32.92 7.68 12.64
CA THR A 158 31.86 8.70 12.59
C THR A 158 32.37 9.94 11.88
N PHE A 159 31.68 10.36 10.84
CA PHE A 159 31.88 11.64 10.17
C PHE A 159 31.05 12.73 10.83
N VAL A 160 31.51 13.98 10.71
CA VAL A 160 30.70 15.18 10.93
C VAL A 160 30.72 15.94 9.59
N GLY A 161 29.55 16.26 9.06
CA GLY A 161 29.45 17.04 7.82
C GLY A 161 29.95 18.46 8.03
N ASP A 162 30.77 18.96 7.11
CA ASP A 162 31.26 20.35 7.05
C ASP A 162 30.41 21.19 6.09
N ARG A 163 29.78 20.55 5.09
CA ARG A 163 28.95 21.19 4.06
C ARG A 163 27.68 20.38 3.80
N THR A 164 26.62 21.07 3.38
CA THR A 164 25.35 20.42 2.99
C THR A 164 25.31 20.14 1.49
N THR A 165 24.91 18.94 1.09
CA THR A 165 24.68 18.53 -0.31
C THR A 165 23.56 17.50 -0.39
N THR A 166 22.77 17.53 -1.47
CA THR A 166 21.77 16.48 -1.81
C THR A 166 22.31 15.44 -2.77
N GLU A 167 23.49 15.67 -3.32
CA GLU A 167 24.15 14.78 -4.28
C GLU A 167 25.45 14.25 -3.68
N GLY A 168 25.41 13.86 -2.40
CA GLY A 168 26.55 13.32 -1.67
C GLY A 168 26.98 11.95 -2.21
N ARG A 169 28.26 11.62 -2.02
CA ARG A 169 28.89 10.35 -2.41
C ARG A 169 29.73 9.82 -1.27
N LEU A 170 29.85 8.49 -1.21
CA LEU A 170 30.77 7.79 -0.31
C LEU A 170 31.90 7.20 -1.14
N THR A 171 33.13 7.66 -0.95
CA THR A 171 34.29 7.20 -1.71
C THR A 171 35.32 6.54 -0.79
N LEU A 172 35.73 5.33 -1.13
CA LEU A 172 36.87 4.64 -0.52
C LEU A 172 38.05 4.67 -1.49
N LYS A 173 39.21 5.15 -1.05
CA LYS A 173 40.45 5.20 -1.83
C LYS A 173 41.48 4.24 -1.29
N PHE A 174 42.16 3.55 -2.20
CA PHE A 174 43.15 2.52 -1.91
C PHE A 174 44.44 2.84 -2.66
N GLU A 175 45.56 2.84 -1.94
CA GLU A 175 46.87 3.07 -2.53
C GLU A 175 47.35 1.86 -3.34
N GLN A 176 48.24 2.11 -4.30
CA GLN A 176 48.94 1.07 -5.04
C GLN A 176 49.54 0.00 -4.09
N GLY A 177 49.32 -1.27 -4.43
CA GLY A 177 49.78 -2.43 -3.66
C GLY A 177 48.82 -2.89 -2.57
N THR A 178 47.66 -2.24 -2.42
CA THR A 178 46.57 -2.71 -1.55
C THR A 178 45.96 -4.00 -2.08
N HIS A 179 45.92 -5.04 -1.24
CA HIS A 179 45.20 -6.29 -1.52
C HIS A 179 44.32 -6.67 -0.33
N LEU A 180 43.02 -6.43 -0.44
CA LEU A 180 42.05 -6.69 0.62
C LEU A 180 40.68 -7.06 0.06
N LEU A 181 39.83 -7.63 0.89
CA LEU A 181 38.43 -7.89 0.59
C LEU A 181 37.57 -6.95 1.44
N ILE A 182 36.52 -6.37 0.87
CA ILE A 182 35.53 -5.53 1.57
C ILE A 182 34.10 -5.97 1.26
N ASP A 183 33.22 -5.79 2.24
CA ASP A 183 31.80 -6.11 2.12
C ASP A 183 30.97 -5.29 3.12
N MET A 184 29.64 -5.27 2.97
CA MET A 184 28.67 -4.65 3.87
C MET A 184 29.04 -3.21 4.25
N ILE A 185 29.28 -2.39 3.23
CA ILE A 185 29.64 -0.97 3.36
C ILE A 185 28.36 -0.16 3.65
N SER A 186 28.31 0.53 4.78
CA SER A 186 27.11 1.19 5.27
C SER A 186 27.41 2.60 5.75
N LEU A 187 26.46 3.50 5.51
CA LEU A 187 26.48 4.86 6.04
C LEU A 187 25.08 5.20 6.55
N PHE A 188 24.99 5.49 7.85
CA PHE A 188 23.74 5.86 8.50
C PHE A 188 23.83 7.27 9.11
N PRO A 189 22.76 8.08 9.05
CA PRO A 189 22.68 9.27 9.89
C PRO A 189 22.60 8.89 11.38
N ASP A 190 23.22 9.68 12.26
CA ASP A 190 23.09 9.54 13.73
C ASP A 190 21.67 9.89 14.22
N ASP A 191 21.01 10.83 13.54
CA ASP A 191 19.68 11.34 13.87
C ASP A 191 18.58 10.53 13.19
N THR A 192 18.44 9.26 13.57
CA THR A 192 17.33 8.37 13.18
C THR A 192 16.09 8.60 14.04
N PHE A 193 14.95 8.10 13.58
CA PHE A 193 13.70 8.16 14.33
C PHE A 193 13.84 7.49 15.71
N ASN A 194 13.45 8.22 16.76
CA ASN A 194 13.65 7.85 18.17
C ASN A 194 15.09 7.46 18.55
N HIS A 195 16.09 7.92 17.82
CA HIS A 195 17.52 7.69 18.08
C HIS A 195 17.93 6.21 18.11
N ARG A 196 17.22 5.35 17.37
CA ARG A 196 17.52 3.92 17.23
C ARG A 196 18.56 3.69 16.13
N GLN A 197 19.57 2.88 16.41
CA GLN A 197 20.62 2.56 15.43
C GLN A 197 20.07 1.62 14.34
N ASN A 198 20.57 1.74 13.10
CA ASN A 198 20.17 0.89 11.96
C ASN A 198 18.63 0.85 11.78
N TYR A 199 18.01 2.03 11.73
CA TYR A 199 16.57 2.15 11.89
C TYR A 199 15.95 3.12 10.89
N VAL A 200 14.78 3.65 11.25
CA VAL A 200 13.93 4.47 10.42
C VAL A 200 14.47 5.88 10.23
N ARG A 201 14.37 6.40 9.00
CA ARG A 201 14.65 7.78 8.62
C ARG A 201 13.73 8.72 9.40
N LYS A 202 14.32 9.72 10.05
CA LYS A 202 13.63 10.51 11.09
C LYS A 202 12.39 11.24 10.61
N ASP A 203 12.49 11.99 9.52
CA ASP A 203 11.39 12.77 8.94
C ASP A 203 10.21 11.90 8.51
N LEU A 204 10.47 10.75 7.88
CA LEU A 204 9.44 9.76 7.53
C LEU A 204 8.80 9.14 8.78
N GLY A 205 9.59 8.74 9.77
CA GLY A 205 9.07 8.23 11.05
C GLY A 205 8.22 9.26 11.81
N GLU A 206 8.64 10.53 11.80
CA GLU A 206 7.87 11.66 12.37
C GLU A 206 6.55 11.88 11.62
N ALA A 207 6.56 11.78 10.28
CA ALA A 207 5.35 11.87 9.47
C ALA A 207 4.35 10.74 9.79
N LEU A 208 4.82 9.51 10.02
CA LEU A 208 3.97 8.40 10.46
C LEU A 208 3.41 8.62 11.86
N LYS A 209 4.25 9.04 12.82
CA LYS A 209 3.82 9.31 14.19
C LYS A 209 2.75 10.41 14.25
N ALA A 210 2.87 11.43 13.40
CA ALA A 210 1.92 12.53 13.33
C ALA A 210 0.53 12.12 12.81
N LEU A 211 0.38 10.97 12.16
CA LEU A 211 -0.94 10.42 11.78
C LEU A 211 -1.76 9.95 12.99
N HIS A 212 -1.10 9.52 14.07
CA HIS A 212 -1.72 8.80 15.19
C HIS A 212 -2.45 7.49 14.81
N PRO A 213 -1.81 6.59 14.03
CA PRO A 213 -2.46 5.36 13.58
C PRO A 213 -2.76 4.40 14.74
N LYS A 214 -3.83 3.62 14.64
CA LYS A 214 -4.16 2.57 15.61
C LYS A 214 -3.42 1.27 15.37
N PHE A 215 -3.06 0.99 14.12
CA PHE A 215 -2.29 -0.18 13.74
C PHE A 215 -1.37 0.12 12.55
N LEU A 216 -0.39 -0.74 12.36
CA LEU A 216 0.49 -0.79 11.19
C LEU A 216 0.37 -2.18 10.56
N ARG A 217 -0.19 -2.27 9.34
CA ARG A 217 -0.22 -3.49 8.50
C ARG A 217 1.11 -3.61 7.77
N PHE A 218 1.84 -4.70 7.94
CA PHE A 218 3.18 -4.91 7.34
C PHE A 218 3.49 -6.40 7.11
N PRO A 219 4.48 -6.76 6.29
CA PRO A 219 5.19 -5.92 5.32
C PRO A 219 4.40 -5.87 4.00
N GLY A 220 3.05 -5.94 4.09
CA GLY A 220 2.07 -6.48 3.16
C GLY A 220 2.13 -6.13 1.68
N GLY A 221 0.96 -6.17 1.06
CA GLY A 221 0.78 -6.13 -0.38
C GLY A 221 1.34 -7.37 -1.08
N CYS A 222 1.53 -7.25 -2.38
CA CYS A 222 2.08 -8.28 -3.25
C CYS A 222 3.46 -8.78 -2.82
N LEU A 223 4.19 -8.02 -1.99
CA LEU A 223 5.50 -8.41 -1.45
C LEU A 223 5.45 -9.72 -0.66
N VAL A 224 4.32 -10.02 0.00
CA VAL A 224 4.21 -11.20 0.88
C VAL A 224 4.02 -12.50 0.11
N HIS A 225 3.24 -12.50 -0.97
CA HIS A 225 2.74 -13.72 -1.62
C HIS A 225 3.29 -14.02 -3.03
N ASP A 226 4.02 -13.11 -3.68
CA ASP A 226 4.68 -13.41 -4.96
C ASP A 226 6.11 -13.89 -4.69
N GLY A 227 6.40 -15.13 -5.07
CA GLY A 227 7.75 -15.68 -4.98
C GLY A 227 7.84 -17.20 -4.97
N GLN A 228 9.08 -17.68 -4.87
CA GLN A 228 9.42 -19.09 -4.70
C GLN A 228 9.04 -19.58 -3.29
N LEU A 229 8.82 -20.89 -3.17
CA LEU A 229 8.42 -21.54 -1.93
C LEU A 229 9.60 -21.80 -0.99
N ASP A 230 10.79 -22.05 -1.55
CA ASP A 230 12.00 -22.26 -0.76
C ASP A 230 12.40 -20.94 -0.06
N PRO A 231 12.46 -20.90 1.28
CA PRO A 231 12.81 -19.69 2.01
C PRO A 231 14.22 -19.17 1.73
N ASP A 232 15.12 -19.96 1.14
CA ASP A 232 16.48 -19.55 0.81
C ASP A 232 16.63 -19.01 -0.63
N ASP A 233 15.63 -19.18 -1.50
CA ASP A 233 15.67 -18.72 -2.89
C ASP A 233 15.70 -17.18 -3.03
N ARG A 234 16.48 -16.64 -3.96
CA ARG A 234 16.58 -15.18 -4.16
C ARG A 234 15.21 -14.52 -4.43
N GLY A 235 14.32 -15.22 -5.12
CA GLY A 235 12.96 -14.80 -5.41
C GLY A 235 11.91 -15.37 -4.45
N ALA A 236 12.28 -15.82 -3.26
CA ALA A 236 11.35 -16.38 -2.28
C ALA A 236 10.26 -15.40 -1.85
N MET A 237 9.09 -15.92 -1.48
CA MET A 237 8.07 -15.18 -0.73
C MET A 237 8.67 -14.55 0.54
N TYR A 238 8.02 -13.54 1.10
CA TYR A 238 8.54 -12.85 2.27
C TYR A 238 8.50 -13.73 3.54
N ARG A 239 9.65 -14.31 3.90
CA ARG A 239 9.80 -15.15 5.11
C ARG A 239 10.39 -14.35 6.26
N TRP A 240 9.56 -14.02 7.26
CA TRP A 240 9.91 -13.08 8.35
C TRP A 240 11.19 -13.45 9.12
N LYS A 241 11.48 -14.74 9.29
CA LYS A 241 12.69 -15.23 9.98
C LYS A 241 13.99 -14.79 9.32
N ASN A 242 13.97 -14.51 8.01
CA ASN A 242 15.11 -13.98 7.26
C ASN A 242 15.34 -12.48 7.50
N SER A 243 14.39 -11.79 8.13
CA SER A 243 14.41 -10.34 8.33
C SER A 243 14.80 -9.93 9.76
N ILE A 244 15.27 -10.86 10.60
CA ILE A 244 15.70 -10.59 11.97
C ILE A 244 17.16 -10.99 12.19
N GLY A 245 17.77 -10.49 13.27
CA GLY A 245 19.18 -10.73 13.56
C GLY A 245 20.10 -9.73 12.86
N ALA A 246 21.39 -10.06 12.81
CA ALA A 246 22.42 -9.19 12.27
C ALA A 246 22.17 -8.92 10.77
N VAL A 247 22.21 -7.64 10.38
CA VAL A 247 21.84 -7.21 9.02
C VAL A 247 22.71 -7.81 7.93
N GLU A 248 24.00 -8.04 8.19
CA GLU A 248 24.91 -8.69 7.24
C GLU A 248 24.54 -10.14 6.95
N GLN A 249 23.78 -10.79 7.83
CA GLN A 249 23.30 -12.17 7.70
C GLN A 249 21.89 -12.25 7.09
N ARG A 250 21.23 -11.11 6.83
CA ARG A 250 19.91 -11.08 6.20
C ARG A 250 20.09 -11.21 4.68
N PRO A 251 19.51 -12.22 4.04
CA PRO A 251 19.72 -12.46 2.62
C PRO A 251 19.06 -11.36 1.80
N ALA A 252 19.79 -10.81 0.83
CA ALA A 252 19.18 -9.92 -0.14
C ALA A 252 18.13 -10.68 -1.01
N ARG A 253 17.00 -10.03 -1.30
CA ARG A 253 15.83 -10.61 -1.98
C ARG A 253 15.45 -9.80 -3.21
N ARG A 254 14.82 -10.47 -4.19
CA ARG A 254 14.06 -9.77 -5.24
C ARG A 254 12.87 -9.07 -4.56
N ASN A 255 12.67 -7.80 -4.87
CA ASN A 255 11.42 -7.11 -4.61
C ASN A 255 10.48 -7.26 -5.81
N ASN A 256 9.20 -7.54 -5.57
CA ASN A 256 8.22 -7.80 -6.62
C ASN A 256 7.91 -6.55 -7.47
N TRP A 257 8.35 -5.38 -7.03
CA TRP A 257 8.23 -4.09 -7.71
C TRP A 257 9.46 -3.73 -8.56
N GLY A 258 10.34 -4.70 -8.85
CA GLY A 258 11.40 -4.55 -9.86
C GLY A 258 12.69 -3.91 -9.35
N TYR A 259 13.02 -4.13 -8.07
CA TYR A 259 14.29 -3.74 -7.45
C TYR A 259 14.74 -4.76 -6.40
N ASN A 260 15.81 -4.44 -5.66
CA ASN A 260 16.37 -5.32 -4.63
C ASN A 260 15.93 -4.92 -3.22
N GLN A 261 15.68 -5.90 -2.36
CA GLN A 261 15.38 -5.70 -0.95
C GLN A 261 16.50 -6.25 -0.06
N THR A 262 17.00 -5.42 0.86
CA THR A 262 18.09 -5.75 1.78
C THR A 262 17.61 -6.46 3.04
N LEU A 263 16.31 -6.38 3.33
CA LEU A 263 15.70 -6.77 4.61
C LEU A 263 16.32 -6.05 5.82
N GLY A 264 17.00 -4.91 5.61
CA GLY A 264 17.55 -4.08 6.67
C GLY A 264 16.48 -3.51 7.59
N LEU A 265 15.31 -3.19 7.03
CA LEU A 265 14.07 -2.96 7.75
C LEU A 265 13.20 -4.22 7.68
N GLY A 266 13.22 -5.01 8.76
CA GLY A 266 12.55 -6.29 8.86
C GLY A 266 11.48 -6.32 9.96
N TYR A 267 10.99 -7.51 10.27
CA TYR A 267 9.88 -7.69 11.23
C TYR A 267 10.18 -7.13 12.60
N PHE A 268 11.40 -7.31 13.12
CA PHE A 268 11.78 -6.74 14.41
C PHE A 268 11.66 -5.21 14.39
N GLU A 269 12.19 -4.57 13.34
CA GLU A 269 12.13 -3.12 13.23
C GLU A 269 10.69 -2.61 13.01
N TYR A 270 9.83 -3.33 12.28
CA TYR A 270 8.40 -3.00 12.14
C TYR A 270 7.62 -3.12 13.46
N PHE A 271 7.94 -4.09 14.31
CA PHE A 271 7.38 -4.19 15.65
C PHE A 271 7.80 -3.01 16.52
N GLU A 272 9.08 -2.65 16.53
CA GLU A 272 9.56 -1.45 17.21
C GLU A 272 8.89 -0.19 16.66
N LEU A 273 8.66 -0.14 15.34
CA LEU A 273 8.07 1.03 14.69
C LEU A 273 6.63 1.21 15.12
N SER A 274 5.90 0.10 15.22
CA SER A 274 4.54 0.06 15.74
C SER A 274 4.48 0.67 17.14
N GLU A 275 5.35 0.26 18.07
CA GLU A 275 5.41 0.85 19.41
C GLU A 275 5.74 2.35 19.38
N ASP A 276 6.73 2.73 18.57
CA ASP A 276 7.31 4.06 18.48
C ASP A 276 6.34 5.13 17.94
N ILE A 277 5.43 4.72 17.04
CA ILE A 277 4.34 5.55 16.49
C ILE A 277 3.02 5.38 17.28
N GLY A 278 2.97 4.47 18.25
CA GLY A 278 1.79 4.22 19.09
C GLY A 278 0.70 3.38 18.42
N ALA A 279 1.09 2.52 17.47
CA ALA A 279 0.24 1.60 16.73
C ALA A 279 0.39 0.16 17.23
N LYS A 280 -0.67 -0.64 17.04
CA LYS A 280 -0.58 -2.10 17.17
C LYS A 280 0.05 -2.71 15.91
N PRO A 281 0.92 -3.72 16.05
CA PRO A 281 1.44 -4.46 14.89
C PRO A 281 0.35 -5.34 14.27
N LEU A 282 0.26 -5.35 12.95
CA LEU A 282 -0.58 -6.24 12.14
C LEU A 282 0.29 -6.87 11.04
N PRO A 283 1.03 -7.94 11.36
CA PRO A 283 1.81 -8.67 10.37
C PRO A 283 0.92 -9.48 9.41
N VAL A 284 1.39 -9.59 8.16
CA VAL A 284 0.81 -10.41 7.09
C VAL A 284 1.81 -11.49 6.69
N LEU A 285 1.42 -12.76 6.78
CA LEU A 285 2.27 -13.90 6.42
C LEU A 285 1.75 -14.61 5.15
N PRO A 286 2.64 -15.20 4.34
CA PRO A 286 2.22 -15.95 3.16
C PRO A 286 1.40 -17.19 3.53
N GLY A 287 0.35 -17.48 2.76
CA GLY A 287 -0.48 -18.69 2.90
C GLY A 287 0.12 -19.95 2.28
N GLY A 288 1.38 -19.93 1.84
CA GLY A 288 2.03 -21.01 1.10
C GLY A 288 1.50 -21.17 -0.34
N TYR A 289 1.03 -20.07 -0.95
CA TYR A 289 0.50 -20.02 -2.30
C TYR A 289 0.85 -18.70 -3.00
N ASP A 290 1.35 -18.80 -4.24
CA ASP A 290 1.66 -17.71 -5.16
C ASP A 290 0.56 -17.64 -6.23
N PRO A 291 -0.39 -16.69 -6.13
CA PRO A 291 -1.47 -16.55 -7.11
C PRO A 291 -0.99 -16.01 -8.46
N HIS A 292 0.20 -15.38 -8.52
CA HIS A 292 0.73 -14.77 -9.75
C HIS A 292 1.33 -15.81 -10.70
N HIS A 293 1.85 -16.91 -10.14
CA HIS A 293 2.55 -17.95 -10.89
C HIS A 293 2.00 -19.36 -10.69
N ASP A 294 0.88 -19.50 -9.97
CA ASP A 294 0.23 -20.77 -9.63
C ASP A 294 1.20 -21.76 -8.95
N ARG A 295 1.98 -21.27 -7.98
CA ARG A 295 2.92 -22.07 -7.19
C ARG A 295 2.38 -22.29 -5.80
N GLU A 296 2.37 -23.54 -5.34
CA GLU A 296 1.81 -23.86 -4.04
C GLU A 296 2.64 -24.88 -3.26
N ALA A 297 2.75 -24.69 -1.95
CA ALA A 297 3.29 -25.70 -1.06
C ALA A 297 2.32 -26.90 -0.98
N PRO A 298 2.80 -28.15 -1.11
CA PRO A 298 1.95 -29.32 -0.90
C PRO A 298 1.25 -29.29 0.47
N ILE A 299 0.00 -29.73 0.54
CA ILE A 299 -0.81 -29.69 1.78
C ILE A 299 -0.11 -30.43 2.94
N ASP A 300 0.56 -31.54 2.65
CA ASP A 300 1.32 -32.33 3.64
C ASP A 300 2.64 -31.67 4.08
N GLN A 301 3.04 -30.58 3.44
CA GLN A 301 4.23 -29.78 3.74
C GLN A 301 3.88 -28.39 4.33
N LEU A 302 2.60 -28.10 4.61
CA LEU A 302 2.18 -26.83 5.23
C LEU A 302 2.72 -26.61 6.65
N GLY A 303 3.25 -27.66 7.30
CA GLY A 303 3.75 -27.58 8.67
C GLY A 303 4.75 -26.45 8.88
N GLU A 304 5.70 -26.25 7.96
CA GLU A 304 6.69 -25.19 8.06
C GLU A 304 6.06 -23.78 8.02
N TRP A 305 5.07 -23.58 7.16
CA TRP A 305 4.37 -22.30 7.00
C TRP A 305 3.48 -21.99 8.21
N ILE A 306 2.83 -23.01 8.76
CA ILE A 306 2.06 -22.90 10.00
C ILE A 306 3.00 -22.59 11.18
N ASP A 307 4.15 -23.26 11.24
CA ASP A 307 5.17 -23.01 12.27
C ASP A 307 5.68 -21.57 12.20
N ASP A 308 5.88 -20.99 11.00
CA ASP A 308 6.23 -19.58 10.86
C ASP A 308 5.23 -18.63 11.53
N ALA A 309 3.92 -18.92 11.41
CA ALA A 309 2.87 -18.14 12.07
C ALA A 309 2.87 -18.34 13.60
N LEU A 310 2.98 -19.58 14.08
CA LEU A 310 3.02 -19.88 15.51
C LEU A 310 4.28 -19.33 16.19
N ASP A 311 5.40 -19.36 15.47
CA ASP A 311 6.70 -18.84 15.88
C ASP A 311 6.68 -17.30 15.94
N LEU A 312 6.04 -16.63 14.99
CA LEU A 312 5.88 -15.17 15.01
C LEU A 312 5.06 -14.71 16.22
N ILE A 313 3.97 -15.43 16.53
CA ILE A 313 3.16 -15.12 17.72
C ILE A 313 3.98 -15.35 19.00
N GLU A 314 4.77 -16.43 19.09
CA GLU A 314 5.67 -16.65 20.24
C GLU A 314 6.77 -15.59 20.31
N PHE A 315 7.33 -15.17 19.17
CA PHE A 315 8.31 -14.10 19.08
C PHE A 315 7.73 -12.79 19.62
N ALA A 316 6.50 -12.44 19.24
CA ALA A 316 5.88 -11.20 19.66
C ALA A 316 5.39 -11.24 21.12
N ASN A 317 4.82 -12.36 21.56
CA ASN A 317 4.06 -12.43 22.82
C ASN A 317 4.69 -13.32 23.90
N GLY A 318 5.58 -14.25 23.54
CA GLY A 318 6.18 -15.22 24.45
C GLY A 318 7.06 -14.58 25.52
N SER A 319 7.18 -15.26 26.68
CA SER A 319 8.14 -14.87 27.71
C SER A 319 9.57 -15.12 27.24
N THR A 320 10.54 -14.53 27.94
CA THR A 320 11.98 -14.73 27.66
C THR A 320 12.46 -16.18 27.86
N ASP A 321 11.63 -17.06 28.43
CA ASP A 321 11.93 -18.48 28.62
C ASP A 321 11.53 -19.36 27.42
N THR A 322 10.68 -18.83 26.53
CA THR A 322 10.29 -19.49 25.28
C THR A 322 11.38 -19.33 24.22
N LYS A 323 11.39 -20.18 23.19
CA LYS A 323 12.41 -20.13 22.13
C LYS A 323 12.41 -18.76 21.46
N TRP A 324 11.25 -18.33 20.98
CA TRP A 324 11.16 -17.09 20.20
C TRP A 324 11.10 -15.84 21.06
N GLY A 325 10.52 -15.90 22.27
CA GLY A 325 10.62 -14.80 23.23
C GLY A 325 12.06 -14.56 23.70
N LYS A 326 12.89 -15.61 23.79
CA LYS A 326 14.34 -15.47 24.04
C LYS A 326 15.08 -14.83 22.87
N ILE A 327 14.73 -15.19 21.63
CA ILE A 327 15.30 -14.55 20.44
C ILE A 327 14.97 -13.05 20.43
N ARG A 328 13.71 -12.68 20.63
CA ARG A 328 13.29 -11.26 20.78
C ARG A 328 14.08 -10.53 21.87
N ALA A 329 14.22 -11.14 23.04
CA ALA A 329 14.99 -10.56 24.14
C ALA A 329 16.47 -10.34 23.80
N ASN A 330 17.10 -11.30 23.10
CA ASN A 330 18.49 -11.19 22.66
C ASN A 330 18.69 -10.12 21.57
N LEU A 331 17.65 -9.78 20.80
CA LEU A 331 17.65 -8.64 19.87
C LEU A 331 17.52 -7.29 20.59
N GLY A 332 17.40 -7.28 21.92
CA GLY A 332 17.34 -6.05 22.73
C GLY A 332 15.94 -5.72 23.25
N HIS A 333 14.92 -6.54 22.96
CA HIS A 333 13.54 -6.28 23.37
C HIS A 333 12.95 -7.40 24.24
N PRO A 334 13.19 -7.39 25.56
CA PRO A 334 12.72 -8.47 26.43
C PRO A 334 11.20 -8.45 26.65
N LYS A 335 10.53 -7.31 26.48
CA LYS A 335 9.09 -7.19 26.72
C LYS A 335 8.28 -7.73 25.52
N PRO A 336 7.09 -8.30 25.73
CA PRO A 336 6.19 -8.62 24.62
C PRO A 336 5.78 -7.37 23.82
N PHE A 337 5.58 -7.52 22.51
CA PHE A 337 5.01 -6.50 21.62
C PHE A 337 3.47 -6.43 21.69
N HIS A 338 2.82 -7.39 22.36
CA HIS A 338 1.37 -7.48 22.49
C HIS A 338 0.63 -7.57 21.14
N LEU A 339 1.07 -8.50 20.29
CA LEU A 339 0.43 -8.81 19.02
C LEU A 339 -1.01 -9.29 19.25
N GLU A 340 -1.96 -8.63 18.59
CA GLU A 340 -3.40 -8.97 18.64
C GLU A 340 -3.95 -9.48 17.30
N TYR A 341 -3.40 -9.02 16.18
CA TYR A 341 -3.90 -9.29 14.83
C TYR A 341 -2.85 -10.06 14.02
N LEU A 342 -3.29 -11.01 13.20
CA LEU A 342 -2.45 -11.70 12.24
C LEU A 342 -3.25 -11.98 10.97
N ALA A 343 -2.73 -11.57 9.82
CA ALA A 343 -3.28 -11.94 8.52
C ALA A 343 -2.50 -13.12 7.93
N ILE A 344 -3.23 -14.08 7.37
CA ILE A 344 -2.67 -15.18 6.58
C ILE A 344 -3.12 -14.95 5.15
N GLY A 345 -2.15 -14.65 4.31
CA GLY A 345 -2.34 -14.24 2.93
C GLY A 345 -2.56 -12.74 2.72
N ASN A 346 -2.30 -12.29 1.49
CA ASN A 346 -2.67 -10.99 0.92
C ASN A 346 -3.41 -11.24 -0.41
N GLU A 347 -4.59 -10.67 -0.62
CA GLU A 347 -5.28 -10.72 -1.94
C GLU A 347 -5.38 -12.10 -2.63
N GLU A 348 -5.28 -13.23 -1.92
CA GLU A 348 -5.32 -14.53 -2.58
C GLU A 348 -6.68 -14.79 -3.23
N VAL A 349 -6.60 -15.30 -4.44
CA VAL A 349 -7.70 -15.83 -5.24
C VAL A 349 -7.43 -17.31 -5.54
N GLY A 350 -8.41 -18.03 -6.08
CA GLY A 350 -8.19 -19.42 -6.50
C GLY A 350 -8.31 -20.45 -5.37
N GLN A 351 -8.56 -21.70 -5.76
CA GLN A 351 -8.90 -22.77 -4.79
C GLN A 351 -7.73 -23.12 -3.85
N ALA A 352 -6.50 -22.98 -4.34
CA ALA A 352 -5.28 -23.32 -3.61
C ALA A 352 -5.21 -22.65 -2.23
N PHE A 353 -5.51 -21.35 -2.14
CA PHE A 353 -5.49 -20.65 -0.86
C PHE A 353 -6.60 -21.12 0.08
N PHE A 354 -7.83 -21.26 -0.44
CA PHE A 354 -8.99 -21.65 0.36
C PHE A 354 -8.88 -23.07 0.93
N ASP A 355 -8.18 -23.98 0.25
CA ASP A 355 -7.88 -25.32 0.78
C ASP A 355 -6.88 -25.29 1.95
N ARG A 356 -6.01 -24.27 2.01
CA ARG A 356 -4.90 -24.15 2.96
C ARG A 356 -5.26 -23.35 4.21
N TYR A 357 -6.03 -22.28 4.05
CA TYR A 357 -6.42 -21.38 5.16
C TYR A 357 -6.97 -22.11 6.40
N PRO A 358 -7.86 -23.14 6.28
CA PRO A 358 -8.38 -23.85 7.45
C PRO A 358 -7.29 -24.50 8.32
N TYR A 359 -6.17 -24.92 7.74
CA TYR A 359 -5.05 -25.52 8.48
C TYR A 359 -4.34 -24.49 9.36
N PHE A 360 -4.03 -23.31 8.80
CA PHE A 360 -3.48 -22.18 9.55
C PHE A 360 -4.44 -21.75 10.66
N HIS A 361 -5.70 -21.49 10.30
CA HIS A 361 -6.70 -20.98 11.24
C HIS A 361 -6.87 -21.93 12.43
N LYS A 362 -7.04 -23.23 12.17
CA LYS A 362 -7.18 -24.25 13.21
C LYS A 362 -5.94 -24.34 14.11
N ALA A 363 -4.75 -24.36 13.53
CA ALA A 363 -3.51 -24.48 14.30
C ALA A 363 -3.28 -23.25 15.21
N ILE A 364 -3.49 -22.05 14.67
CA ILE A 364 -3.32 -20.80 15.42
C ILE A 364 -4.36 -20.69 16.53
N LYS A 365 -5.65 -20.87 16.23
CA LYS A 365 -6.71 -20.79 17.27
C LYS A 365 -6.56 -21.86 18.36
N ALA A 366 -5.99 -23.03 18.04
CA ALA A 366 -5.72 -24.06 19.03
C ALA A 366 -4.64 -23.65 20.04
N LYS A 367 -3.60 -22.91 19.62
CA LYS A 367 -2.47 -22.50 20.48
C LYS A 367 -2.66 -21.10 21.07
N TYR A 368 -3.25 -20.18 20.32
CA TYR A 368 -3.41 -18.76 20.63
C TYR A 368 -4.84 -18.29 20.30
N PRO A 369 -5.85 -18.71 21.09
CA PRO A 369 -7.26 -18.43 20.79
C PRO A 369 -7.61 -16.94 20.74
N ASP A 370 -6.85 -16.10 21.45
CA ASP A 370 -7.09 -14.65 21.54
C ASP A 370 -6.52 -13.85 20.35
N ILE A 371 -5.70 -14.46 19.48
CA ILE A 371 -5.21 -13.80 18.26
C ILE A 371 -6.37 -13.66 17.28
N LYS A 372 -6.62 -12.44 16.83
CA LYS A 372 -7.61 -12.13 15.80
C LYS A 372 -7.03 -12.47 14.44
N LEU A 373 -7.68 -13.40 13.74
CA LEU A 373 -7.24 -13.85 12.42
C LEU A 373 -8.01 -13.12 11.32
N ILE A 374 -7.24 -12.68 10.34
CA ILE A 374 -7.72 -11.96 9.17
C ILE A 374 -7.61 -12.90 7.96
N ASN A 375 -8.73 -13.09 7.26
CA ASN A 375 -8.81 -13.76 5.97
C ASN A 375 -8.82 -12.71 4.84
N THR A 376 -8.71 -13.11 3.58
CA THR A 376 -8.71 -12.19 2.43
C THR A 376 -9.96 -12.34 1.57
N ALA A 377 -10.41 -11.24 0.95
CA ALA A 377 -11.44 -11.19 -0.08
C ALA A 377 -10.85 -11.00 -1.49
N GLY A 378 -9.53 -11.12 -1.66
CA GLY A 378 -8.88 -10.89 -2.95
C GLY A 378 -8.74 -9.39 -3.30
N PRO A 379 -8.22 -9.07 -4.49
CA PRO A 379 -7.84 -7.71 -4.90
C PRO A 379 -9.01 -6.88 -5.48
N PHE A 380 -10.25 -7.36 -5.34
CA PHE A 380 -11.43 -6.78 -6.01
C PHE A 380 -12.50 -6.36 -5.01
N ALA A 381 -13.25 -5.29 -5.32
CA ALA A 381 -14.36 -4.84 -4.48
C ALA A 381 -15.62 -5.72 -4.56
N ALA A 382 -15.71 -6.61 -5.53
CA ALA A 382 -16.89 -7.41 -5.81
C ALA A 382 -16.57 -8.51 -6.83
N GLY A 383 -17.48 -9.48 -6.91
CA GLY A 383 -17.42 -10.56 -7.88
C GLY A 383 -17.08 -11.90 -7.24
N LYS A 384 -16.78 -12.88 -8.08
CA LYS A 384 -16.76 -14.28 -7.67
C LYS A 384 -15.68 -14.59 -6.63
N GLU A 385 -14.47 -14.07 -6.82
CA GLU A 385 -13.38 -14.33 -5.86
C GLU A 385 -13.57 -13.55 -4.55
N PHE A 386 -14.13 -12.33 -4.63
CA PHE A 386 -14.56 -11.58 -3.46
C PHE A 386 -15.58 -12.34 -2.60
N ASP A 387 -16.62 -12.87 -3.24
CA ASP A 387 -17.66 -13.65 -2.55
C ASP A 387 -17.09 -14.94 -1.95
N ARG A 388 -16.14 -15.59 -2.64
CA ARG A 388 -15.45 -16.79 -2.12
C ARG A 388 -14.61 -16.49 -0.89
N GLY A 389 -13.87 -15.38 -0.87
CA GLY A 389 -13.10 -14.97 0.30
C GLY A 389 -13.98 -14.70 1.52
N TRP A 390 -15.07 -13.95 1.33
CA TRP A 390 -16.08 -13.74 2.37
C TRP A 390 -16.74 -15.05 2.85
N GLN A 391 -17.02 -15.98 1.94
CA GLN A 391 -17.54 -17.30 2.29
C GLN A 391 -16.54 -18.08 3.14
N SER A 392 -15.27 -18.17 2.70
CA SER A 392 -14.19 -18.84 3.43
C SER A 392 -14.03 -18.28 4.85
N ALA A 393 -14.07 -16.97 5.01
CA ALA A 393 -13.97 -16.32 6.31
C ALA A 393 -15.12 -16.69 7.25
N ARG A 394 -16.36 -16.72 6.74
CA ARG A 394 -17.54 -17.13 7.52
C ARG A 394 -17.46 -18.60 7.93
N GLU A 395 -17.08 -19.47 7.01
CA GLU A 395 -16.96 -20.92 7.24
C GLU A 395 -15.88 -21.26 8.27
N ASN A 396 -14.77 -20.51 8.26
CA ASN A 396 -13.66 -20.72 9.21
C ASN A 396 -13.81 -19.94 10.52
N HIS A 397 -14.82 -19.08 10.66
CA HIS A 397 -14.99 -18.18 11.80
C HIS A 397 -13.81 -17.22 12.00
N SER A 398 -13.27 -16.68 10.91
CA SER A 398 -12.28 -15.60 10.96
C SER A 398 -12.83 -14.38 11.72
N ASP A 399 -11.96 -13.60 12.34
CA ASP A 399 -12.37 -12.39 13.07
C ASP A 399 -12.64 -11.22 12.10
N LEU A 400 -11.81 -11.10 11.05
CA LEU A 400 -11.96 -10.11 10.00
C LEU A 400 -11.73 -10.68 8.59
N VAL A 401 -12.19 -9.94 7.58
CA VAL A 401 -11.96 -10.20 6.15
C VAL A 401 -11.37 -8.96 5.50
N ASP A 402 -10.19 -9.09 4.89
CA ASP A 402 -9.44 -8.04 4.21
C ASP A 402 -10.03 -7.79 2.81
N GLU A 403 -10.70 -6.64 2.63
CA GLU A 403 -11.18 -6.14 1.35
C GLU A 403 -10.20 -5.11 0.79
N HIS A 404 -9.93 -5.18 -0.51
CA HIS A 404 -9.05 -4.27 -1.22
C HIS A 404 -9.77 -3.64 -2.40
N TYR A 405 -9.64 -2.32 -2.58
CA TYR A 405 -10.11 -1.68 -3.81
C TYR A 405 -9.55 -0.28 -4.06
N TYR A 406 -9.12 -0.08 -5.30
CA TYR A 406 -8.68 1.20 -5.86
C TYR A 406 -9.70 1.64 -6.91
N MET A 407 -10.46 2.70 -6.62
CA MET A 407 -11.63 3.09 -7.43
C MET A 407 -11.64 4.59 -7.72
N ASP A 408 -12.43 5.04 -8.69
CA ASP A 408 -12.66 6.47 -8.90
C ASP A 408 -13.50 7.10 -7.76
N PRO A 409 -13.44 8.43 -7.57
CA PRO A 409 -14.24 9.12 -6.56
C PRO A 409 -15.76 8.83 -6.67
N GLU A 410 -16.29 8.72 -7.89
CA GLU A 410 -17.71 8.47 -8.12
C GLU A 410 -18.16 7.12 -7.54
N TRP A 411 -17.33 6.07 -7.61
CA TRP A 411 -17.60 4.79 -6.97
C TRP A 411 -17.70 4.91 -5.45
N PHE A 412 -16.80 5.67 -4.81
CA PHE A 412 -16.87 5.90 -3.35
C PHE A 412 -18.15 6.64 -2.95
N LEU A 413 -18.61 7.59 -3.76
CA LEU A 413 -19.89 8.28 -3.54
C LEU A 413 -21.09 7.34 -3.72
N ALA A 414 -21.07 6.47 -4.75
CA ALA A 414 -22.11 5.47 -4.96
C ALA A 414 -22.15 4.38 -3.86
N ASN A 415 -21.02 4.14 -3.19
CA ASN A 415 -20.86 3.07 -2.19
C ASN A 415 -20.86 3.55 -0.73
N GLN A 416 -21.34 4.77 -0.46
CA GLN A 416 -21.39 5.37 0.90
C GLN A 416 -22.16 4.55 1.95
N HIS A 417 -23.07 3.69 1.49
CA HIS A 417 -23.89 2.82 2.32
C HIS A 417 -23.52 1.34 2.18
N ARG A 418 -22.37 1.01 1.57
CA ARG A 418 -21.94 -0.37 1.30
C ARG A 418 -22.01 -1.26 2.54
N TYR A 419 -21.43 -0.80 3.65
CA TYR A 419 -21.37 -1.58 4.90
C TYR A 419 -22.68 -1.53 5.72
N ASP A 420 -23.66 -0.71 5.34
CA ASP A 420 -24.92 -0.62 6.09
C ASP A 420 -25.70 -1.95 6.05
N SER A 421 -25.53 -2.75 4.99
CA SER A 421 -26.20 -4.05 4.79
C SER A 421 -25.44 -5.25 5.35
N TYR A 422 -24.18 -5.09 5.77
CA TYR A 422 -23.35 -6.20 6.25
C TYR A 422 -23.91 -6.77 7.58
N ASP A 423 -23.68 -8.07 7.82
CA ASP A 423 -24.13 -8.75 9.04
C ASP A 423 -23.24 -8.37 10.24
N PRO A 424 -23.75 -7.67 11.26
CA PRO A 424 -22.97 -7.29 12.43
C PRO A 424 -22.61 -8.46 13.35
N LYS A 425 -23.11 -9.68 13.09
CA LYS A 425 -22.77 -10.90 13.84
C LYS A 425 -21.70 -11.76 13.16
N GLY A 426 -21.35 -11.44 11.92
CA GLY A 426 -20.32 -12.14 11.15
C GLY A 426 -18.90 -11.60 11.41
N PRO A 427 -17.91 -12.09 10.64
CA PRO A 427 -16.60 -11.46 10.59
C PRO A 427 -16.74 -9.99 10.16
N LYS A 428 -15.88 -9.12 10.72
CA LYS A 428 -15.87 -7.69 10.32
C LYS A 428 -15.05 -7.48 9.06
N ALA A 429 -15.42 -6.50 8.26
CA ALA A 429 -14.55 -6.02 7.18
C ALA A 429 -13.30 -5.35 7.77
N PHE A 430 -12.15 -5.66 7.18
CA PHE A 430 -10.93 -4.88 7.23
C PHE A 430 -10.75 -4.30 5.83
N LEU A 431 -10.79 -2.98 5.67
CA LEU A 431 -10.43 -2.35 4.40
C LEU A 431 -8.90 -2.13 4.36
N GLY A 432 -8.13 -3.18 4.09
CA GLY A 432 -6.67 -3.17 4.22
C GLY A 432 -5.95 -2.37 3.15
N GLU A 433 -6.60 -2.14 2.00
CA GLU A 433 -6.08 -1.28 0.95
C GLU A 433 -7.22 -0.52 0.26
N TYR A 434 -7.15 0.81 0.29
CA TYR A 434 -8.02 1.65 -0.53
C TYR A 434 -7.38 2.99 -0.89
N ALA A 435 -7.69 3.47 -2.09
CA ALA A 435 -7.46 4.85 -2.50
C ALA A 435 -8.31 5.21 -3.71
N SER A 436 -8.50 6.51 -3.95
CA SER A 436 -9.25 7.01 -5.10
C SER A 436 -8.43 7.30 -6.37
N LYS A 437 -7.27 6.63 -6.51
CA LYS A 437 -6.37 6.68 -7.68
C LYS A 437 -5.83 8.08 -8.06
N ALA A 438 -5.87 9.06 -7.15
CA ALA A 438 -5.19 10.35 -7.27
C ALA A 438 -5.11 11.09 -5.92
N ASN A 439 -4.28 12.13 -5.84
CA ASN A 439 -4.07 12.94 -4.64
C ASN A 439 -4.60 14.38 -4.72
N GLN A 440 -5.59 14.64 -5.59
CA GLN A 440 -6.26 15.94 -5.63
C GLN A 440 -7.19 16.13 -4.42
N TRP A 441 -7.50 17.37 -4.07
CA TRP A 441 -8.36 17.66 -2.91
C TRP A 441 -9.76 17.07 -3.06
N TYR A 442 -10.30 16.98 -4.28
CA TYR A 442 -11.57 16.29 -4.53
C TYR A 442 -11.52 14.81 -4.09
N ASN A 443 -10.45 14.10 -4.46
CA ASN A 443 -10.20 12.72 -4.04
C ASN A 443 -10.20 12.58 -2.51
N ALA A 444 -9.41 13.41 -1.83
CA ALA A 444 -9.32 13.38 -0.36
C ALA A 444 -10.66 13.68 0.33
N VAL A 445 -11.47 14.62 -0.20
CA VAL A 445 -12.80 14.96 0.36
C VAL A 445 -13.80 13.83 0.11
N VAL A 446 -13.75 13.17 -1.04
CA VAL A 446 -14.61 12.02 -1.33
C VAL A 446 -14.21 10.82 -0.47
N GLU A 447 -12.93 10.52 -0.31
CA GLU A 447 -12.45 9.50 0.63
C GLU A 447 -12.91 9.81 2.07
N ALA A 448 -12.83 11.08 2.50
CA ALA A 448 -13.33 11.51 3.81
C ALA A 448 -14.82 11.20 3.98
N SER A 449 -15.63 11.39 2.94
CA SER A 449 -17.05 11.04 2.97
C SER A 449 -17.24 9.55 3.18
N TYR A 450 -16.45 8.72 2.48
CA TYR A 450 -16.48 7.27 2.64
C TYR A 450 -16.07 6.81 4.05
N MET A 451 -15.04 7.46 4.62
CA MET A 451 -14.57 7.20 5.99
C MET A 451 -15.65 7.47 7.04
N ILE A 452 -16.60 8.39 6.79
CA ILE A 452 -17.80 8.54 7.65
C ILE A 452 -18.64 7.27 7.66
N GLY A 453 -18.82 6.63 6.51
CA GLY A 453 -19.52 5.35 6.38
C GLY A 453 -18.80 4.22 7.13
N LEU A 454 -17.46 4.22 7.10
CA LEU A 454 -16.64 3.27 7.87
C LEU A 454 -16.84 3.45 9.38
N GLU A 455 -16.74 4.68 9.89
CA GLU A 455 -16.95 4.94 11.33
C GLU A 455 -18.38 4.61 11.77
N ARG A 456 -19.38 4.97 10.97
CA ARG A 456 -20.80 4.70 11.26
C ARG A 456 -21.05 3.20 11.44
N ASN A 457 -20.37 2.36 10.67
CA ASN A 457 -20.51 0.91 10.66
C ASN A 457 -19.42 0.19 11.47
N ALA A 458 -18.92 0.77 12.56
CA ALA A 458 -17.89 0.16 13.40
C ALA A 458 -18.27 -1.21 14.04
N ASP A 459 -19.56 -1.57 14.02
CA ASP A 459 -20.03 -2.92 14.35
C ASP A 459 -19.71 -3.96 13.27
N LYS A 460 -19.50 -3.54 12.02
CA LYS A 460 -19.28 -4.38 10.84
C LYS A 460 -17.92 -4.15 10.17
N VAL A 461 -17.31 -2.99 10.38
CA VAL A 461 -15.95 -2.64 9.92
C VAL A 461 -15.05 -2.54 11.13
N GLY A 462 -13.98 -3.32 11.15
CA GLY A 462 -13.04 -3.40 12.27
C GLY A 462 -11.80 -2.54 12.09
N LEU A 463 -11.30 -2.45 10.85
CA LEU A 463 -10.01 -1.86 10.50
C LEU A 463 -10.10 -1.23 9.09
N ALA A 464 -9.29 -0.21 8.82
CA ALA A 464 -9.15 0.42 7.51
C ALA A 464 -7.80 1.16 7.40
N CYS A 465 -7.11 1.03 6.27
CA CYS A 465 -5.90 1.78 5.97
C CYS A 465 -5.76 2.14 4.49
N TYR A 466 -5.31 3.36 4.23
CA TYR A 466 -5.01 3.85 2.88
C TYR A 466 -3.76 3.17 2.33
N ALA A 467 -3.72 2.90 1.02
CA ALA A 467 -2.57 2.32 0.34
C ALA A 467 -2.36 2.93 -1.07
N PRO A 468 -1.12 2.94 -1.58
CA PRO A 468 0.13 2.73 -0.85
C PRO A 468 0.51 3.93 0.05
N LEU A 469 1.44 3.72 0.98
CA LEU A 469 1.79 4.72 2.00
C LEU A 469 2.86 5.71 1.55
N PHE A 470 3.85 5.24 0.79
CA PHE A 470 5.08 5.98 0.51
C PHE A 470 5.46 5.88 -0.96
N CYS A 471 5.87 7.01 -1.54
CA CYS A 471 6.52 7.04 -2.83
C CYS A 471 7.79 7.90 -2.79
N ASN A 472 8.94 7.28 -3.07
CA ASN A 472 10.11 8.03 -3.48
C ASN A 472 9.87 8.54 -4.90
N VAL A 473 9.83 9.85 -5.10
CA VAL A 473 9.45 10.49 -6.38
C VAL A 473 10.35 10.09 -7.56
N ASP A 474 11.52 9.54 -7.28
CA ASP A 474 12.47 9.10 -8.29
C ASP A 474 12.24 7.65 -8.76
N TYR A 475 11.33 6.92 -8.09
CA TYR A 475 11.12 5.49 -8.27
C TYR A 475 9.64 5.09 -8.31
N GLU A 476 8.81 5.86 -9.02
CA GLU A 476 7.37 5.64 -9.06
C GLU A 476 6.98 4.37 -9.84
N ASN A 477 6.59 3.31 -9.13
CA ASN A 477 5.91 2.12 -9.66
C ASN A 477 4.38 2.28 -9.65
N TRP A 478 3.85 2.99 -8.65
CA TRP A 478 2.44 3.30 -8.46
C TRP A 478 2.29 4.77 -8.04
N GLY A 479 1.26 5.46 -8.56
CA GLY A 479 1.14 6.92 -8.48
C GLY A 479 -0.03 7.43 -7.64
N THR A 480 -0.27 6.85 -6.47
CA THR A 480 -1.36 7.28 -5.57
C THR A 480 -0.99 6.99 -4.14
N ASP A 481 -0.15 7.85 -3.56
CA ASP A 481 0.53 7.56 -2.30
C ASP A 481 0.16 8.56 -1.22
N LEU A 482 0.23 8.14 0.03
CA LEU A 482 -0.11 9.04 1.13
C LEU A 482 1.00 10.07 1.40
N ILE A 483 2.26 9.70 1.16
CA ILE A 483 3.43 10.53 1.45
C ILE A 483 4.45 10.38 0.31
N TYR A 484 4.75 11.48 -0.36
CA TYR A 484 5.85 11.55 -1.33
C TYR A 484 7.11 12.06 -0.66
N PHE A 485 8.28 11.59 -1.10
CA PHE A 485 9.56 12.05 -0.56
C PHE A 485 10.69 11.95 -1.58
N ASP A 486 11.78 12.66 -1.31
CA ASP A 486 13.10 12.43 -1.89
C ASP A 486 14.12 12.29 -0.75
N GLN A 487 15.41 12.30 -1.07
CA GLN A 487 16.49 12.14 -0.09
C GLN A 487 16.59 13.25 0.96
N LYS A 488 15.92 14.39 0.75
CA LYS A 488 15.97 15.58 1.58
C LYS A 488 14.62 15.95 2.19
N GLU A 489 13.55 15.86 1.41
CA GLU A 489 12.23 16.41 1.75
C GLU A 489 11.16 15.32 1.78
N VAL A 490 10.19 15.51 2.69
CA VAL A 490 8.96 14.72 2.80
C VAL A 490 7.78 15.64 2.53
N SER A 491 6.88 15.23 1.64
CA SER A 491 5.67 15.93 1.23
C SER A 491 4.42 15.07 1.51
N PRO A 492 3.75 15.28 2.66
CA PRO A 492 2.45 14.67 2.92
C PRO A 492 1.40 15.19 1.94
N THR A 493 0.62 14.29 1.34
CA THR A 493 -0.42 14.66 0.38
C THR A 493 -1.61 15.35 1.05
N VAL A 494 -2.55 15.85 0.26
CA VAL A 494 -3.81 16.38 0.84
C VAL A 494 -4.65 15.25 1.47
N ASN A 495 -4.57 14.02 0.95
CA ASN A 495 -5.17 12.81 1.54
C ASN A 495 -4.58 12.51 2.93
N TYR A 496 -3.26 12.69 3.11
CA TYR A 496 -2.60 12.53 4.42
C TYR A 496 -3.29 13.35 5.51
N PHE A 497 -3.65 14.61 5.22
CA PHE A 497 -4.28 15.47 6.23
C PHE A 497 -5.71 15.03 6.56
N VAL A 498 -6.43 14.43 5.61
CA VAL A 498 -7.73 13.79 5.87
C VAL A 498 -7.55 12.57 6.78
N GLN A 499 -6.63 11.67 6.43
CA GLN A 499 -6.29 10.50 7.26
C GLN A 499 -5.90 10.91 8.68
N GLN A 500 -5.01 11.90 8.82
CA GLN A 500 -4.58 12.47 10.09
C GLN A 500 -5.77 12.99 10.92
N LEU A 501 -6.71 13.73 10.30
CA LEU A 501 -7.88 14.27 11.00
C LEU A 501 -8.77 13.13 11.53
N PHE A 502 -9.00 12.09 10.73
CA PHE A 502 -9.83 10.96 11.14
C PHE A 502 -9.19 10.11 12.23
N MET A 503 -7.90 9.78 12.11
CA MET A 503 -7.13 9.01 13.09
C MET A 503 -6.99 9.75 14.42
N LYS A 504 -6.66 11.05 14.38
CA LYS A 504 -6.51 11.89 15.58
C LYS A 504 -7.84 12.08 16.33
N TYR A 505 -8.94 12.27 15.60
CA TYR A 505 -10.27 12.46 16.18
C TYR A 505 -11.16 11.21 16.03
N GLN A 506 -10.57 10.03 16.17
CA GLN A 506 -11.32 8.79 16.34
C GLN A 506 -11.85 8.69 17.77
N GLY A 507 -13.17 8.56 17.93
CA GLY A 507 -13.78 8.26 19.22
C GLY A 507 -13.59 6.79 19.62
N THR A 508 -13.96 6.46 20.85
CA THR A 508 -14.05 5.08 21.31
C THR A 508 -15.39 4.44 20.91
N ASP A 509 -16.46 5.23 20.86
CA ASP A 509 -17.82 4.75 20.60
C ASP A 509 -18.56 5.70 19.65
N ASN A 510 -19.38 5.14 18.76
CA ASN A 510 -20.39 5.92 18.04
C ASN A 510 -21.38 6.52 19.04
N VAL A 511 -22.02 7.62 18.67
CA VAL A 511 -23.06 8.27 19.47
C VAL A 511 -24.25 8.58 18.59
N ALA A 512 -25.45 8.24 19.04
CA ALA A 512 -26.67 8.62 18.33
C ALA A 512 -26.82 10.15 18.29
N TYR A 513 -27.28 10.69 17.18
CA TYR A 513 -27.64 12.11 17.03
C TYR A 513 -28.75 12.26 15.98
N GLN A 514 -29.34 13.44 15.91
CA GLN A 514 -30.29 13.81 14.86
C GLN A 514 -29.77 15.03 14.10
N LEU A 515 -29.93 15.01 12.78
CA LEU A 515 -29.82 16.18 11.92
C LEU A 515 -31.21 16.48 11.35
N LYS A 516 -31.83 17.56 11.82
CA LYS A 516 -33.13 18.03 11.29
C LYS A 516 -32.91 18.93 10.09
N ASP A 517 -33.93 19.09 9.27
CA ASP A 517 -33.94 20.01 8.13
C ASP A 517 -32.78 19.77 7.14
N LEU A 518 -32.42 18.49 6.94
CA LEU A 518 -31.50 18.08 5.88
C LEU A 518 -32.17 18.19 4.51
N PRO A 519 -31.53 18.82 3.52
CA PRO A 519 -31.97 18.72 2.13
C PRO A 519 -32.00 17.26 1.66
N LYS A 520 -32.77 16.97 0.61
CA LYS A 520 -32.71 15.64 0.00
C LYS A 520 -31.35 15.41 -0.66
N ALA A 521 -30.88 14.16 -0.63
CA ALA A 521 -29.75 13.72 -1.43
C ALA A 521 -29.98 14.03 -2.92
N LYS A 522 -28.91 14.36 -3.63
CA LYS A 522 -28.93 14.67 -5.05
C LYS A 522 -28.42 13.46 -5.82
N VAL A 523 -29.25 12.92 -6.69
CA VAL A 523 -28.83 11.94 -7.69
C VAL A 523 -28.05 12.68 -8.78
N VAL A 524 -26.83 12.24 -9.09
CA VAL A 524 -25.93 12.88 -10.06
C VAL A 524 -25.79 12.06 -11.32
N ASP A 525 -25.87 10.74 -11.21
CA ASP A 525 -25.90 9.81 -12.34
C ASP A 525 -26.85 8.66 -12.04
N ASP A 526 -28.00 8.63 -12.72
CA ASP A 526 -28.97 7.53 -12.74
C ASP A 526 -29.39 7.15 -14.16
N GLN A 527 -28.66 7.63 -15.17
CA GLN A 527 -29.08 7.44 -16.55
C GLN A 527 -28.94 5.96 -16.96
N PRO A 528 -29.84 5.44 -17.81
CA PRO A 528 -29.69 4.12 -18.40
C PRO A 528 -28.37 3.98 -19.16
N ILE A 529 -27.81 2.77 -19.18
CA ILE A 529 -26.58 2.48 -19.93
C ILE A 529 -26.91 2.35 -21.41
N VAL A 530 -26.94 3.48 -22.11
CA VAL A 530 -27.17 3.56 -23.56
C VAL A 530 -26.05 4.32 -24.26
N GLY A 531 -26.00 4.31 -25.58
CA GLY A 531 -25.02 5.05 -26.38
C GLY A 531 -24.17 4.16 -27.27
N LYS A 532 -22.96 4.63 -27.60
CA LYS A 532 -22.05 3.95 -28.52
C LYS A 532 -21.45 2.70 -27.90
N PHE A 533 -21.15 1.74 -28.77
CA PHE A 533 -20.37 0.54 -28.44
C PHE A 533 -19.29 0.31 -29.49
N PHE A 534 -18.16 -0.22 -29.03
CA PHE A 534 -16.94 -0.37 -29.80
C PHE A 534 -16.12 -1.53 -29.26
N VAL A 535 -15.19 -2.03 -30.07
CA VAL A 535 -14.22 -3.06 -29.64
C VAL A 535 -12.84 -2.45 -29.54
N GLN A 536 -12.05 -2.96 -28.61
CA GLN A 536 -10.69 -2.50 -28.36
C GLN A 536 -9.79 -3.70 -28.00
N GLY A 537 -8.57 -3.75 -28.50
CA GLY A 537 -7.59 -4.70 -27.95
C GLY A 537 -6.94 -4.15 -26.67
N ASP A 538 -6.47 -5.03 -25.80
CA ASP A 538 -5.69 -4.66 -24.61
C ASP A 538 -4.38 -5.42 -24.68
N LYS A 539 -3.35 -4.78 -25.23
CA LYS A 539 -2.07 -5.41 -25.59
C LYS A 539 -2.18 -6.72 -26.39
N ALA A 540 -3.33 -7.04 -26.98
CA ALA A 540 -3.50 -8.23 -27.80
C ALA A 540 -4.39 -7.95 -29.02
N ARG A 541 -4.22 -8.79 -30.03
CA ARG A 541 -4.90 -8.78 -31.31
C ARG A 541 -6.05 -9.77 -31.29
N ALA A 542 -7.27 -9.25 -31.46
CA ALA A 542 -8.49 -10.03 -31.44
C ALA A 542 -9.33 -9.81 -32.69
N LYS A 543 -9.96 -10.88 -33.16
CA LYS A 543 -10.93 -10.88 -34.26
C LYS A 543 -12.33 -11.01 -33.69
N PHE A 544 -13.21 -10.06 -34.00
CA PHE A 544 -14.61 -10.05 -33.64
C PHE A 544 -15.48 -10.37 -34.86
N GLU A 545 -16.38 -11.32 -34.71
CA GLU A 545 -17.26 -11.81 -35.78
C GLU A 545 -18.69 -11.95 -35.27
N ASN A 546 -19.65 -12.10 -36.20
CA ASN A 546 -21.06 -12.37 -35.86
C ASN A 546 -21.67 -11.38 -34.85
N ILE A 547 -21.22 -10.12 -34.88
CA ILE A 547 -21.68 -9.06 -33.99
C ILE A 547 -23.13 -8.71 -34.34
N VAL A 548 -24.02 -8.82 -33.37
CA VAL A 548 -25.45 -8.52 -33.49
C VAL A 548 -25.93 -7.75 -32.27
N LEU A 549 -26.59 -6.62 -32.49
CA LEU A 549 -27.41 -5.91 -31.49
C LEU A 549 -28.86 -6.35 -31.64
N ASP A 550 -29.50 -6.71 -30.53
CA ASP A 550 -30.94 -6.90 -30.38
C ASP A 550 -31.46 -5.86 -29.38
N ASP A 551 -32.18 -4.85 -29.87
CA ASP A 551 -32.74 -3.76 -29.06
C ASP A 551 -34.15 -4.08 -28.51
N GLY A 552 -34.58 -5.35 -28.64
CA GLY A 552 -35.91 -5.83 -28.27
C GLY A 552 -36.98 -5.59 -29.34
N GLN A 553 -36.71 -4.75 -30.35
CA GLN A 553 -37.61 -4.51 -31.49
C GLN A 553 -37.06 -5.09 -32.79
N GLN A 554 -35.74 -4.99 -32.99
CA GLN A 554 -35.05 -5.40 -34.19
C GLN A 554 -33.66 -5.97 -33.88
N LYS A 555 -33.17 -6.78 -34.82
CA LYS A 555 -31.80 -7.30 -34.79
C LYS A 555 -30.98 -6.65 -35.89
N GLN A 556 -29.89 -6.00 -35.52
CA GLN A 556 -28.94 -5.38 -36.43
C GLN A 556 -27.61 -6.14 -36.41
N LYS A 557 -27.16 -6.59 -37.58
CA LYS A 557 -25.85 -7.24 -37.76
C LYS A 557 -24.80 -6.23 -38.18
N PHE A 558 -23.61 -6.34 -37.60
CA PHE A 558 -22.45 -5.48 -37.89
C PHE A 558 -21.34 -6.26 -38.61
N ALA A 559 -20.45 -5.54 -39.28
CA ALA A 559 -19.30 -6.13 -39.96
C ALA A 559 -18.29 -6.69 -38.95
N SER A 560 -17.61 -7.78 -39.32
CA SER A 560 -16.50 -8.31 -38.54
C SER A 560 -15.38 -7.28 -38.41
N GLN A 561 -14.71 -7.25 -37.26
CA GLN A 561 -13.60 -6.33 -36.97
C GLN A 561 -12.37 -7.09 -36.50
N ILE A 562 -11.21 -6.47 -36.70
CA ILE A 562 -9.96 -6.89 -36.07
C ILE A 562 -9.45 -5.66 -35.33
N VAL A 563 -9.04 -5.86 -34.08
CA VAL A 563 -8.32 -4.86 -33.30
C VAL A 563 -6.92 -5.37 -33.05
N ASP A 564 -5.93 -4.51 -33.18
CA ASP A 564 -4.53 -4.82 -32.93
C ASP A 564 -4.00 -4.01 -31.74
N HIS A 565 -3.71 -4.68 -30.62
CA HIS A 565 -3.25 -4.06 -29.38
C HIS A 565 -4.18 -2.91 -28.97
N GLU A 566 -3.70 -1.68 -28.78
CA GLU A 566 -4.52 -0.56 -28.28
C GLU A 566 -5.53 0.03 -29.29
N GLU A 567 -5.69 -0.58 -30.48
CA GLU A 567 -6.63 -0.11 -31.50
C GLU A 567 -8.08 -0.16 -31.01
N LYS A 568 -8.84 0.89 -31.32
CA LYS A 568 -10.28 1.02 -31.03
C LYS A 568 -11.08 1.14 -32.32
N VAL A 569 -12.16 0.36 -32.44
CA VAL A 569 -13.05 0.37 -33.62
C VAL A 569 -14.50 0.53 -33.20
N GLU A 570 -15.09 1.68 -33.55
CA GLU A 570 -16.52 1.97 -33.34
C GLU A 570 -17.40 1.05 -34.18
N LEU A 571 -18.42 0.46 -33.56
CA LEU A 571 -19.35 -0.47 -34.22
C LEU A 571 -20.69 0.17 -34.51
N GLY A 572 -21.26 0.85 -33.51
CA GLY A 572 -22.60 1.43 -33.57
C GLY A 572 -23.03 2.06 -32.25
N SER A 573 -24.33 2.33 -32.13
CA SER A 573 -24.96 2.92 -30.94
C SER A 573 -26.38 2.41 -30.76
N THR A 574 -26.88 2.45 -29.53
CA THR A 574 -28.28 2.12 -29.19
C THR A 574 -28.84 3.12 -28.19
N ASP A 575 -30.13 3.46 -28.33
CA ASP A 575 -30.89 4.25 -27.35
C ASP A 575 -31.85 3.36 -26.53
N ALA A 576 -31.91 2.06 -26.83
CA ALA A 576 -32.72 1.12 -26.06
C ALA A 576 -32.09 0.90 -24.69
N THR A 577 -32.90 1.00 -23.63
CA THR A 577 -32.45 0.76 -22.24
C THR A 577 -32.26 -0.72 -21.95
N ASN A 578 -32.91 -1.58 -22.74
CA ASN A 578 -32.89 -3.03 -22.60
C ASN A 578 -32.43 -3.62 -23.93
N TYR A 579 -31.24 -4.18 -23.97
CA TYR A 579 -30.67 -4.73 -25.20
C TYR A 579 -29.72 -5.88 -24.94
N THR A 580 -29.49 -6.67 -25.98
CA THR A 580 -28.51 -7.75 -25.99
C THR A 580 -27.55 -7.55 -27.14
N ILE A 581 -26.25 -7.68 -26.88
CA ILE A 581 -25.23 -7.78 -27.92
C ILE A 581 -24.62 -9.18 -27.88
N THR A 582 -24.62 -9.87 -29.02
CA THR A 582 -23.90 -11.14 -29.19
C THR A 582 -22.77 -10.97 -30.19
N PHE A 583 -21.63 -11.62 -29.94
CA PHE A 583 -20.50 -11.63 -30.85
C PHE A 583 -19.63 -12.87 -30.61
N ASP A 584 -18.87 -13.25 -31.62
CA ASP A 584 -17.80 -14.24 -31.52
C ASP A 584 -16.46 -13.49 -31.42
N VAL A 585 -15.57 -13.94 -30.55
CA VAL A 585 -14.25 -13.34 -30.40
C VAL A 585 -13.14 -14.38 -30.37
N THR A 586 -12.06 -14.13 -31.12
CA THR A 586 -10.87 -15.00 -31.19
C THR A 586 -9.62 -14.16 -30.96
N LYS A 587 -8.85 -14.46 -29.92
CA LYS A 587 -7.49 -13.91 -29.73
C LYS A 587 -6.52 -14.60 -30.67
N THR A 588 -5.69 -13.84 -31.38
CA THR A 588 -4.88 -14.36 -32.50
C THR A 588 -3.37 -14.41 -32.21
N ASP A 589 -2.89 -13.73 -31.17
CA ASP A 589 -1.48 -13.66 -30.77
C ASP A 589 -1.21 -14.39 -29.44
N GLN A 590 0.02 -14.23 -28.93
CA GLN A 590 0.50 -14.82 -27.68
C GLN A 590 0.61 -13.81 -26.53
N ASP A 591 0.05 -12.61 -26.67
CA ASP A 591 0.26 -11.55 -25.67
C ASP A 591 -0.31 -11.89 -24.30
N SER A 592 0.14 -11.21 -23.26
CA SER A 592 -0.20 -11.53 -21.87
C SER A 592 -1.60 -11.08 -21.44
N LYS A 593 -2.36 -10.44 -22.33
CA LYS A 593 -3.69 -9.88 -22.09
C LYS A 593 -4.68 -10.28 -23.18
N GLY A 594 -5.90 -9.76 -23.16
CA GLY A 594 -6.97 -10.07 -24.10
C GLY A 594 -7.55 -8.84 -24.79
N THR A 595 -8.86 -8.68 -24.73
CA THR A 595 -9.58 -7.66 -25.50
C THR A 595 -10.81 -7.16 -24.76
N HIS A 596 -11.36 -6.06 -25.22
CA HIS A 596 -12.44 -5.34 -24.59
C HIS A 596 -13.63 -5.22 -25.53
N PHE A 597 -14.83 -5.41 -24.98
CA PHE A 597 -16.07 -4.95 -25.59
C PHE A 597 -16.59 -3.76 -24.80
N CYS A 598 -16.55 -2.57 -25.40
CA CYS A 598 -16.95 -1.32 -24.77
C CYS A 598 -18.37 -0.93 -25.18
N PHE A 599 -19.14 -0.35 -24.26
CA PHE A 599 -20.55 -0.03 -24.46
C PHE A 599 -21.00 1.17 -23.60
N GLY A 600 -22.20 1.69 -23.89
CA GLY A 600 -22.82 2.74 -23.09
C GLY A 600 -22.10 4.09 -23.12
N GLN A 601 -21.33 4.39 -24.17
CA GLN A 601 -20.62 5.67 -24.29
C GLN A 601 -21.58 6.77 -24.79
N GLN A 602 -21.99 7.66 -23.89
CA GLN A 602 -22.82 8.85 -24.21
C GLN A 602 -21.96 10.11 -24.34
N GLU A 603 -20.95 10.20 -23.48
CA GLU A 603 -19.98 11.29 -23.43
C GLU A 603 -18.58 10.72 -23.72
N SER A 604 -17.67 11.54 -24.23
CA SER A 604 -16.36 11.06 -24.67
C SER A 604 -15.51 10.45 -23.55
N ASP A 605 -15.76 10.86 -22.31
CA ASP A 605 -15.00 10.53 -21.12
C ASP A 605 -15.67 9.47 -20.24
N LYS A 606 -16.90 9.01 -20.52
CA LYS A 606 -17.55 7.95 -19.73
C LYS A 606 -18.07 6.82 -20.61
N TRP A 607 -17.62 5.59 -20.31
CA TRP A 607 -18.10 4.37 -20.95
C TRP A 607 -17.87 3.14 -20.09
N PHE A 608 -18.52 2.05 -20.46
CA PHE A 608 -18.46 0.75 -19.79
C PHE A 608 -17.62 -0.20 -20.62
N VAL A 609 -16.91 -1.10 -19.96
CA VAL A 609 -16.01 -2.06 -20.60
C VAL A 609 -16.27 -3.43 -20.03
N TRP A 610 -16.60 -4.38 -20.90
CA TRP A 610 -16.46 -5.78 -20.60
C TRP A 610 -15.07 -6.23 -21.02
N ILE A 611 -14.22 -6.47 -20.02
CA ILE A 611 -12.86 -6.96 -20.20
C ILE A 611 -12.89 -8.47 -20.36
N LEU A 612 -12.22 -8.97 -21.39
CA LEU A 612 -12.06 -10.40 -21.70
C LEU A 612 -10.57 -10.73 -21.71
N GLY A 613 -10.05 -11.21 -20.58
CA GLY A 613 -8.63 -11.48 -20.40
C GLY A 613 -7.89 -10.24 -19.92
N GLY A 614 -8.17 -9.83 -18.68
CA GLY A 614 -7.59 -8.65 -18.03
C GLY A 614 -6.10 -8.81 -17.65
N TRP A 615 -5.76 -8.43 -16.42
CA TRP A 615 -4.40 -8.58 -15.90
C TRP A 615 -3.94 -10.04 -16.02
N ALA A 616 -2.71 -10.26 -16.50
CA ALA A 616 -2.16 -11.58 -16.82
C ALA A 616 -3.07 -12.56 -17.62
N ASN A 617 -4.11 -12.05 -18.29
CA ASN A 617 -5.15 -12.84 -18.93
C ASN A 617 -5.87 -13.80 -17.95
N THR A 618 -6.09 -13.38 -16.71
CA THR A 618 -6.75 -14.21 -15.67
C THR A 618 -8.17 -13.79 -15.34
N ASP A 619 -8.65 -12.68 -15.89
CA ASP A 619 -9.90 -12.07 -15.47
C ASP A 619 -10.86 -11.72 -16.61
N SER A 620 -12.15 -11.84 -16.32
CA SER A 620 -13.24 -11.19 -17.03
C SER A 620 -14.00 -10.30 -16.07
N MET A 621 -14.24 -9.03 -16.42
CA MET A 621 -14.79 -8.03 -15.50
C MET A 621 -15.64 -6.98 -16.22
N VAL A 622 -16.48 -6.28 -15.47
CA VAL A 622 -17.19 -5.08 -15.94
C VAL A 622 -16.58 -3.87 -15.24
N ARG A 623 -15.98 -2.99 -16.05
CA ARG A 623 -15.32 -1.75 -15.63
C ARG A 623 -16.09 -0.54 -16.13
N VAL A 624 -16.07 0.53 -15.34
CA VAL A 624 -16.50 1.87 -15.78
C VAL A 624 -15.26 2.73 -15.92
N HIS A 625 -15.10 3.37 -17.08
CA HIS A 625 -14.09 4.42 -17.27
C HIS A 625 -14.73 5.80 -17.10
N HIS A 626 -13.97 6.69 -16.45
CA HIS A 626 -14.31 8.11 -16.29
C HIS A 626 -13.04 8.96 -16.49
N GLY A 627 -12.88 9.52 -17.69
CA GLY A 627 -11.69 10.26 -18.12
C GLY A 627 -10.44 9.38 -18.10
N LYS A 628 -9.53 9.67 -17.15
CA LYS A 628 -8.31 8.87 -16.91
C LYS A 628 -8.46 7.88 -15.76
N ALA A 629 -9.58 7.91 -15.04
CA ALA A 629 -9.87 7.02 -13.93
C ALA A 629 -10.74 5.84 -14.36
N ASP A 630 -10.77 4.80 -13.54
CA ASP A 630 -11.65 3.66 -13.70
C ASP A 630 -12.01 2.97 -12.39
N SER A 631 -13.11 2.23 -12.45
CA SER A 631 -13.66 1.44 -11.35
C SER A 631 -14.13 0.08 -11.84
N ASP A 632 -13.64 -0.99 -11.19
CA ASP A 632 -14.08 -2.37 -11.44
C ASP A 632 -15.30 -2.69 -10.58
N TRP A 633 -16.42 -3.01 -11.22
CA TRP A 633 -17.70 -3.24 -10.53
C TRP A 633 -17.96 -4.71 -10.21
N THR A 634 -17.33 -5.62 -10.94
CA THR A 634 -17.36 -7.06 -10.66
C THR A 634 -16.21 -7.73 -11.39
N GLN A 635 -15.72 -8.84 -10.83
CA GLN A 635 -14.71 -9.68 -11.44
C GLN A 635 -15.10 -11.16 -11.38
N THR A 636 -14.66 -11.92 -12.38
CA THR A 636 -14.66 -13.39 -12.39
C THR A 636 -13.39 -13.91 -13.04
N THR A 637 -12.73 -14.89 -12.42
CA THR A 637 -11.55 -15.56 -12.98
C THR A 637 -11.91 -16.27 -14.29
N TRP A 638 -11.26 -15.86 -15.37
CA TRP A 638 -11.45 -16.41 -16.72
C TRP A 638 -10.28 -16.00 -17.64
N SER A 639 -9.82 -16.93 -18.48
CA SER A 639 -8.71 -16.67 -19.40
C SER A 639 -9.09 -16.86 -20.86
N MET A 640 -8.57 -15.97 -21.70
CA MET A 640 -8.75 -16.02 -23.15
C MET A 640 -7.63 -16.83 -23.82
N ALA A 641 -7.90 -18.09 -24.14
CA ALA A 641 -6.96 -18.93 -24.89
C ALA A 641 -6.77 -18.45 -26.34
N LYS A 642 -5.51 -18.46 -26.81
CA LYS A 642 -5.16 -18.16 -28.21
C LYS A 642 -5.82 -19.14 -29.19
N GLY A 643 -6.35 -18.59 -30.28
CA GLY A 643 -6.89 -19.34 -31.42
C GLY A 643 -8.24 -20.00 -31.17
N ARG A 644 -8.76 -19.96 -29.94
CA ARG A 644 -10.13 -20.40 -29.62
C ARG A 644 -11.09 -19.25 -29.87
N THR A 645 -12.17 -19.55 -30.58
CA THR A 645 -13.34 -18.67 -30.67
C THR A 645 -14.24 -18.87 -29.45
N TYR A 646 -14.66 -17.76 -28.86
CA TYR A 646 -15.63 -17.71 -27.77
C TYR A 646 -16.92 -17.06 -28.23
N HIS A 647 -18.06 -17.61 -27.81
CA HIS A 647 -19.38 -17.05 -28.07
C HIS A 647 -19.80 -16.17 -26.90
N CYS A 648 -19.79 -14.86 -27.11
CA CYS A 648 -20.03 -13.85 -26.08
C CYS A 648 -21.44 -13.26 -26.21
N LYS A 649 -22.07 -13.02 -25.06
CA LYS A 649 -23.36 -12.32 -24.95
C LYS A 649 -23.30 -11.31 -23.81
N LEU A 650 -23.55 -10.05 -24.13
CA LEU A 650 -23.74 -8.94 -23.20
C LEU A 650 -25.25 -8.63 -23.14
N VAL A 651 -25.82 -8.63 -21.94
CA VAL A 651 -27.20 -8.22 -21.68
C VAL A 651 -27.16 -6.98 -20.80
N VAL A 652 -27.86 -5.93 -21.23
CA VAL A 652 -28.03 -4.70 -20.46
C VAL A 652 -29.53 -4.48 -20.26
N ASP A 653 -29.95 -4.35 -19.01
CA ASP A 653 -31.30 -3.98 -18.58
C ASP A 653 -31.18 -2.76 -17.67
N ASP A 654 -31.38 -1.58 -18.25
CA ASP A 654 -31.14 -0.28 -17.64
C ASP A 654 -29.70 -0.09 -17.13
N ARG A 655 -29.43 -0.42 -15.86
CA ARG A 655 -28.09 -0.38 -15.22
C ARG A 655 -27.61 -1.75 -14.73
N HIS A 656 -28.38 -2.80 -15.00
CA HIS A 656 -28.02 -4.19 -14.74
C HIS A 656 -27.26 -4.75 -15.93
N VAL A 657 -26.03 -5.19 -15.71
CA VAL A 657 -25.16 -5.75 -16.73
C VAL A 657 -24.91 -7.22 -16.43
N GLN A 658 -25.22 -8.08 -17.39
CA GLN A 658 -24.86 -9.49 -17.36
C GLN A 658 -24.02 -9.86 -18.56
N THR A 659 -22.94 -10.62 -18.35
CA THR A 659 -22.07 -11.09 -19.43
C THR A 659 -21.96 -12.61 -19.42
N PHE A 660 -21.93 -13.20 -20.61
CA PHE A 660 -21.90 -14.65 -20.78
C PHE A 660 -20.85 -15.06 -21.80
N ILE A 661 -20.09 -16.10 -21.50
CA ILE A 661 -19.10 -16.70 -22.41
C ILE A 661 -19.45 -18.17 -22.58
N ASP A 662 -19.62 -18.61 -23.83
CA ASP A 662 -20.03 -19.98 -24.20
C ASP A 662 -21.30 -20.43 -23.44
N GLY A 663 -22.23 -19.50 -23.23
CA GLY A 663 -23.50 -19.73 -22.53
C GLY A 663 -23.41 -19.73 -20.99
N GLN A 664 -22.22 -19.65 -20.40
CA GLN A 664 -22.04 -19.55 -18.95
C GLN A 664 -22.11 -18.09 -18.51
N LEU A 665 -22.83 -17.80 -17.42
CA LEU A 665 -22.83 -16.47 -16.79
C LEU A 665 -21.44 -16.21 -16.18
N ILE A 666 -20.84 -15.09 -16.55
CA ILE A 666 -19.50 -14.69 -16.10
C ILE A 666 -19.58 -13.51 -15.15
N ASN A 667 -20.33 -12.47 -15.50
CA ASN A 667 -20.52 -11.30 -14.65
C ASN A 667 -22.01 -11.00 -14.51
N ASP A 668 -22.41 -10.57 -13.31
CA ASP A 668 -23.77 -10.14 -12.98
C ASP A 668 -23.65 -8.99 -11.98
N VAL A 669 -23.92 -7.75 -12.43
CA VAL A 669 -23.71 -6.57 -11.60
C VAL A 669 -24.72 -5.46 -11.90
N VAL A 670 -25.21 -4.84 -10.83
CA VAL A 670 -25.99 -3.60 -10.92
C VAL A 670 -25.05 -2.44 -10.64
N ILE A 671 -24.90 -1.54 -11.62
CA ILE A 671 -24.06 -0.36 -11.48
C ILE A 671 -24.88 0.72 -10.78
N THR A 672 -24.71 0.84 -9.46
CA THR A 672 -25.47 1.75 -8.62
C THR A 672 -25.33 3.21 -9.07
N PRO A 673 -26.42 3.98 -9.08
CA PRO A 673 -26.38 5.42 -9.29
C PRO A 673 -25.45 6.16 -8.32
N THR A 674 -24.80 7.22 -8.79
CA THR A 674 -24.04 8.12 -7.90
C THR A 674 -25.00 9.07 -7.21
N VAL A 675 -25.08 8.95 -5.88
CA VAL A 675 -25.90 9.81 -5.02
C VAL A 675 -24.97 10.65 -4.15
N ILE A 676 -25.16 11.97 -4.20
CA ILE A 676 -24.48 12.91 -3.30
C ILE A 676 -25.42 13.28 -2.16
N GLU A 677 -25.07 12.84 -0.95
CA GLU A 677 -25.75 13.26 0.27
C GLU A 677 -25.60 14.77 0.49
N PRO A 678 -26.59 15.44 1.13
CA PRO A 678 -26.48 16.87 1.44
C PRO A 678 -25.26 17.20 2.30
N MET A 679 -24.84 16.25 3.14
CA MET A 679 -23.64 16.23 3.97
C MET A 679 -23.40 14.81 4.48
N TYR A 680 -22.14 14.42 4.65
CA TYR A 680 -21.78 13.15 5.29
C TYR A 680 -21.33 13.44 6.71
N THR A 681 -21.96 12.79 7.69
CA THR A 681 -21.69 13.09 9.11
C THR A 681 -21.62 11.83 9.96
N ASN A 682 -20.86 11.90 11.04
CA ASN A 682 -20.93 10.94 12.14
C ASN A 682 -20.56 11.64 13.45
N MET A 683 -21.04 11.09 14.57
CA MET A 683 -20.68 11.56 15.91
C MET A 683 -20.10 10.42 16.72
N THR A 684 -18.93 10.66 17.30
CA THR A 684 -18.27 9.72 18.20
C THR A 684 -17.97 10.37 19.54
N TYR A 685 -17.74 9.54 20.55
CA TYR A 685 -17.32 9.95 21.87
C TYR A 685 -16.04 9.21 22.22
N ASN A 686 -15.08 9.91 22.82
CA ASN A 686 -13.82 9.35 23.27
C ASN A 686 -13.81 9.28 24.80
N ARG A 687 -13.91 8.06 25.34
CA ARG A 687 -13.86 7.78 26.78
C ARG A 687 -12.56 8.20 27.45
N ASN A 688 -11.44 8.20 26.72
CA ASN A 688 -10.12 8.50 27.28
C ASN A 688 -9.92 10.00 27.50
N THR A 689 -10.53 10.83 26.64
CA THR A 689 -10.43 12.30 26.74
C THR A 689 -11.68 12.96 27.30
N ASN A 690 -12.79 12.20 27.43
CA ASN A 690 -14.12 12.70 27.77
C ASN A 690 -14.56 13.83 26.81
N GLN A 691 -14.46 13.55 25.51
CA GLN A 691 -14.81 14.51 24.44
C GLN A 691 -15.71 13.87 23.40
N TYR A 692 -16.59 14.68 22.84
CA TYR A 692 -17.39 14.35 21.65
C TYR A 692 -16.73 14.91 20.41
N TYR A 693 -16.75 14.13 19.34
CA TYR A 693 -16.29 14.52 18.02
C TYR A 693 -17.45 14.39 17.05
N PHE A 694 -17.85 15.50 16.43
CA PHE A 694 -18.81 15.51 15.33
C PHE A 694 -18.06 15.82 14.04
N LYS A 695 -17.99 14.84 13.14
CA LYS A 695 -17.33 14.99 11.85
C LYS A 695 -18.37 15.27 10.77
N ALA A 696 -18.05 16.19 9.87
CA ALA A 696 -18.90 16.56 8.76
C ALA A 696 -18.07 16.81 7.48
N VAL A 697 -18.53 16.26 6.36
CA VAL A 697 -17.90 16.38 5.05
C VAL A 697 -18.88 16.99 4.06
N ASN A 698 -18.42 18.02 3.34
CA ASN A 698 -19.14 18.67 2.26
C ASN A 698 -18.40 18.41 0.94
N VAL A 699 -18.95 17.53 0.09
CA VAL A 699 -18.38 17.22 -1.24
C VAL A 699 -18.86 18.17 -2.34
N THR A 700 -19.62 19.21 -2.00
CA THR A 700 -20.29 20.08 -2.98
C THR A 700 -19.60 21.43 -3.13
N GLY A 701 -19.80 22.07 -4.29
CA GLY A 701 -19.32 23.43 -4.57
C GLY A 701 -20.05 24.55 -3.83
N GLN A 702 -20.96 24.25 -2.91
CA GLN A 702 -21.71 25.24 -2.14
C GLN A 702 -21.46 25.07 -0.65
N PRO A 703 -21.29 26.16 0.13
CA PRO A 703 -21.15 26.06 1.57
C PRO A 703 -22.41 25.46 2.21
N LYS A 704 -22.22 24.75 3.32
CA LYS A 704 -23.31 24.21 4.14
C LYS A 704 -23.23 24.78 5.55
N GLU A 705 -24.38 24.87 6.20
CA GLU A 705 -24.49 25.38 7.57
C GLU A 705 -25.22 24.37 8.44
N ILE A 706 -24.65 24.08 9.61
CA ILE A 706 -25.25 23.22 10.62
C ILE A 706 -25.42 24.06 11.89
N THR A 707 -26.65 24.28 12.31
CA THR A 707 -26.94 24.84 13.64
C THR A 707 -26.67 23.78 14.70
N VAL A 708 -25.77 24.10 15.63
CA VAL A 708 -25.36 23.24 16.75
C VAL A 708 -26.11 23.72 17.99
N ASP A 709 -27.28 23.13 18.23
CA ASP A 709 -28.13 23.45 19.37
C ASP A 709 -27.77 22.55 20.56
N SER A 710 -26.57 22.74 21.10
CA SER A 710 -26.09 21.95 22.23
C SER A 710 -24.98 22.65 23.00
N GLU A 711 -25.19 22.82 24.31
CA GLU A 711 -24.14 23.25 25.24
C GLU A 711 -22.97 22.26 25.30
N ARG A 712 -23.14 21.03 24.80
CA ARG A 712 -22.09 20.01 24.75
C ARG A 712 -20.85 20.47 24.01
N PHE A 713 -21.02 21.30 22.98
CA PHE A 713 -19.91 21.85 22.20
C PHE A 713 -19.57 23.29 22.61
N ALA A 714 -20.19 23.84 23.66
CA ALA A 714 -19.82 25.16 24.17
C ALA A 714 -18.33 25.18 24.53
N ASN A 715 -17.62 26.19 24.03
CA ASN A 715 -16.16 26.32 24.17
C ASN A 715 -15.35 25.16 23.57
N GLY A 716 -15.91 24.49 22.56
CA GLY A 716 -15.20 23.49 21.77
C GLY A 716 -14.20 24.11 20.79
N SER A 717 -13.76 23.30 19.82
CA SER A 717 -12.92 23.73 18.70
C SER A 717 -13.40 23.11 17.40
N VAL A 718 -13.19 23.80 16.29
CA VAL A 718 -13.38 23.27 14.94
C VAL A 718 -12.02 23.11 14.28
N TYR A 719 -11.75 21.88 13.83
CA TYR A 719 -10.66 21.56 12.91
C TYR A 719 -11.26 21.42 11.52
N GLN A 720 -10.78 22.18 10.55
CA GLN A 720 -11.36 22.24 9.22
C GLN A 720 -10.26 22.24 8.15
N LEU A 721 -10.46 21.41 7.14
CA LEU A 721 -9.67 21.31 5.93
C LEU A 721 -10.55 21.72 4.74
N SER A 722 -10.05 22.59 3.87
CA SER A 722 -10.76 23.02 2.66
C SER A 722 -9.80 23.47 1.57
N GLY A 723 -10.21 23.38 0.32
CA GLY A 723 -9.37 23.71 -0.84
C GLY A 723 -10.17 23.72 -2.13
N ARG A 724 -9.52 24.12 -3.23
CA ARG A 724 -10.09 23.94 -4.57
C ARG A 724 -10.04 22.45 -4.93
N PRO A 725 -11.02 21.91 -5.69
CA PRO A 725 -11.04 20.49 -6.06
C PRO A 725 -9.72 19.96 -6.68
N ASP A 726 -9.03 20.81 -7.44
CA ASP A 726 -7.78 20.51 -8.15
C ASP A 726 -6.51 20.77 -7.32
N ALA A 727 -6.63 21.16 -6.05
CA ALA A 727 -5.48 21.42 -5.19
C ALA A 727 -4.78 20.11 -4.79
N GLU A 728 -3.46 20.07 -4.88
CA GLU A 728 -2.66 18.87 -4.63
C GLU A 728 -1.27 19.25 -4.11
N ASN A 729 -0.78 18.55 -3.09
CA ASN A 729 0.59 18.78 -2.61
C ASN A 729 1.58 17.95 -3.43
N HIS A 730 2.73 18.54 -3.72
CA HIS A 730 3.88 17.86 -4.30
C HIS A 730 5.16 18.37 -3.60
N LEU A 731 6.29 17.69 -3.80
CA LEU A 731 7.60 18.16 -3.31
C LEU A 731 7.86 19.61 -3.73
N GLY A 732 8.31 20.44 -2.78
CA GLY A 732 8.52 21.88 -2.99
C GLY A 732 7.24 22.73 -3.08
N ALA A 733 6.05 22.12 -3.17
CA ALA A 733 4.75 22.78 -3.29
C ALA A 733 3.76 22.31 -2.20
N ASN A 734 4.20 22.33 -0.94
CA ASN A 734 3.39 21.95 0.21
C ASN A 734 2.39 23.06 0.59
N ASN A 735 1.23 22.67 1.15
CA ASN A 735 0.16 23.54 1.67
C ASN A 735 -0.84 24.09 0.62
N GLN A 736 -1.25 23.27 -0.36
CA GLN A 736 -2.28 23.69 -1.33
C GLN A 736 -3.72 23.75 -0.76
N ILE A 737 -3.91 23.33 0.49
CA ILE A 737 -5.21 23.38 1.18
C ILE A 737 -5.13 24.28 2.42
N GLU A 738 -6.26 24.90 2.75
CA GLU A 738 -6.45 25.64 3.97
C GLU A 738 -6.71 24.69 5.15
N ARG A 739 -5.99 24.91 6.25
CA ARG A 739 -6.12 24.14 7.50
C ARG A 739 -6.42 25.11 8.63
N ARG A 740 -7.64 25.06 9.17
CA ARG A 740 -8.08 25.92 10.28
C ARG A 740 -8.26 25.10 11.56
N ASN A 741 -7.78 25.65 12.67
CA ASN A 741 -8.11 25.19 14.01
C ASN A 741 -8.54 26.42 14.82
N VAL A 742 -9.84 26.56 15.05
CA VAL A 742 -10.42 27.74 15.69
C VAL A 742 -11.32 27.36 16.86
N PRO A 743 -11.37 28.17 17.94
CA PRO A 743 -12.36 27.99 18.99
C PRO A 743 -13.79 28.01 18.42
N PHE A 744 -14.62 27.09 18.87
CA PHE A 744 -16.04 27.08 18.57
C PHE A 744 -16.79 27.87 19.64
N SER A 745 -17.11 29.12 19.30
CA SER A 745 -17.85 30.06 20.15
C SER A 745 -19.33 30.17 19.79
N GLY A 746 -19.76 29.50 18.71
CA GLY A 746 -21.03 29.75 18.05
C GLY A 746 -22.12 28.72 18.29
N HIS A 747 -23.27 28.97 17.67
CA HIS A 747 -24.36 28.01 17.48
C HIS A 747 -24.38 27.50 16.03
N GLN A 748 -23.40 27.88 15.19
CA GLN A 748 -23.36 27.54 13.77
C GLN A 748 -21.99 27.01 13.37
N LEU A 749 -21.98 25.80 12.81
CA LEU A 749 -20.85 25.20 12.13
C LEU A 749 -21.00 25.43 10.62
N ILE A 750 -20.07 26.20 10.04
CA ILE A 750 -20.01 26.46 8.61
C ILE A 750 -19.05 25.47 7.96
N LEU A 751 -19.52 24.75 6.94
CA LEU A 751 -18.73 23.86 6.11
C LEU A 751 -18.48 24.55 4.76
N PRO A 752 -17.25 25.01 4.46
CA PRO A 752 -16.90 25.52 3.14
C PRO A 752 -17.22 24.52 2.02
N PRO A 753 -17.29 24.98 0.75
CA PRO A 753 -17.26 24.07 -0.39
C PRO A 753 -16.07 23.11 -0.30
N TYR A 754 -16.27 21.84 -0.66
CA TYR A 754 -15.22 20.80 -0.63
C TYR A 754 -14.42 20.83 0.67
N SER A 755 -15.03 20.43 1.79
CA SER A 755 -14.40 20.53 3.11
C SER A 755 -14.63 19.32 4.00
N VAL A 756 -13.67 19.10 4.91
CA VAL A 756 -13.71 18.09 5.96
C VAL A 756 -13.55 18.80 7.29
N SER A 757 -14.50 18.61 8.20
CA SER A 757 -14.52 19.28 9.51
C SER A 757 -14.70 18.30 10.66
N ALA A 758 -13.98 18.53 11.77
CA ALA A 758 -14.21 17.89 13.06
C ALA A 758 -14.51 18.97 14.11
N LEU A 759 -15.75 18.99 14.60
CA LEU A 759 -16.16 19.76 15.76
C LEU A 759 -15.90 18.94 17.02
N VAL A 760 -15.05 19.46 17.90
CA VAL A 760 -14.56 18.79 19.10
C VAL A 760 -15.08 19.51 20.33
N SER A 761 -15.75 18.80 21.24
CA SER A 761 -16.20 19.39 22.51
C SER A 761 -15.03 19.76 23.42
N ALA A 762 -15.25 20.70 24.33
CA ALA A 762 -14.31 20.94 25.42
C ALA A 762 -14.05 19.66 26.22
N LYS A 763 -12.84 19.50 26.76
CA LYS A 763 -12.54 18.42 27.71
C LYS A 763 -13.40 18.62 28.95
N GLN A 764 -14.26 17.65 29.25
CA GLN A 764 -15.01 17.65 30.49
C GLN A 764 -14.14 17.02 31.58
N PHE A 765 -13.55 17.85 32.44
CA PHE A 765 -12.92 17.35 33.66
C PHE A 765 -14.03 16.91 34.61
N GLY A 766 -14.31 15.61 34.66
CA GLY A 766 -15.18 15.07 35.70
C GLY A 766 -14.50 15.29 37.05
N THR A 767 -15.17 16.01 37.95
CA THR A 767 -14.95 15.81 39.39
C THR A 767 -15.28 14.35 39.66
N ARG A 768 -14.25 13.53 39.85
CA ARG A 768 -14.38 12.11 40.20
C ARG A 768 -15.15 11.93 41.50
#